data_AF-A0A099YVD7-F1
#
_entry.id   AF-A0A099YVD7-F1
#
_cell.length_a   1.000
_cell.length_b   1.000
_cell.length_c   1.000
_cell.angle_alpha   90.00
_cell.angle_beta   90.00
_cell.angle_gamma   90.00
#
_symmetry.space_group_name_H-M   'P 1'
#
loop_
_entity.id
_entity.type
_entity.pdbx_description
1 polymer ?
#
loop_
_entity_poly.entity_id
_entity_poly.type
_entity_poly.pdbx_seq_one_letter_code
_entity_poly.pdbx_strand_id
1 'polypeptide(L)'
;NQKIVKGCTVSNLWVLPAFHHMDSPLPVLEDDVKKGILSLTERRLIPPAAKIILQSSPVVAKPAPLHEFHEQHKKSVVVLEDTCSSTKDHTAPAPSRKSSAMWRHPAQQLESELQTPCHPQPLRNLRVGCSIAVCNGTIDQKDPDFLAFKQRYCLSWGNIVFFLEHTEKLLKDYAVPKATINCKKLAEVASDFELNENPTKNDILSVMKNQSVVREILNQPGQRYKGQGGTEMAAAKIQATWRRYRARKAYVRFRRQQWASGVIAISWLLHSHMARVKKTLQESRQRHLENFYIRAKHLAANWNRIRTSRRTIIHIPSLGYSQCIREHIPDLALQQNLQMGRLCDILDANVDVIYICPLHLSEELLQYYNKLLGLQAAVRSGNPEDMGDLQDRFRILTPEAINSFPSHHMCLSTQLMYSPKTIRKIKILIRSRDAYIIGGVPHRDDLAVADMLNVPILGPVPEVAHVYSSKSGSKRIFASARVPTPPGESDIYSKEQMIHSLSQLIVDNVEVRRWLFKANDERGGDGTAFCDVTSHLECHRWLQRERQRHGPAAWSTKWAHEPALVKISQELPGLLAQHVQPVNEKRFPTWEKFLQTFLSQGGVIEAFPLSENVTNLTVDMLIEPTGNIKIVSSGDQLHADGPLRSSGTTIPQCSVDPAVLSSLCLKIGETCKSKGVLGYFSVDFVTFIHPQTLEQQVWATDLDLCYSDQLALTQLMLYVTDGNLDCRSGLFQVSLANDRCKMVWKRSLLCCSVQLSAGRRRCAVASSQLRHSNLSMIYYNVLLQMCKAHGVGFDLQEKQGTVLILYEDEKRHKLGMITIGEDLQGVLMTFARNLFIIHQEISAPNMQGETNFKMAIRDIEAILGITAENKLKLEEEQPSEADALKE
;
A
#
# COMPACT_ATOMS: atom_id res chain seq x y z
N ASN A 1 0.37 58.17 23.28
CA ASN A 1 -0.43 56.92 23.15
C ASN A 1 0.39 55.70 23.53
N GLN A 2 0.35 55.26 24.80
CA GLN A 2 0.91 53.96 25.19
C GLN A 2 -0.12 52.85 24.84
N LYS A 3 0.32 51.79 24.15
CA LYS A 3 -0.56 50.68 23.77
C LYS A 3 -0.94 49.84 25.00
N ILE A 4 -2.23 49.66 25.24
CA ILE A 4 -2.72 48.66 26.18
C ILE A 4 -2.35 47.27 25.65
N VAL A 5 -1.41 46.59 26.30
CA VAL A 5 -1.06 45.21 25.98
C VAL A 5 -2.21 44.30 26.41
N LYS A 6 -3.14 44.02 25.49
CA LYS A 6 -4.09 42.90 25.66
C LYS A 6 -3.28 41.61 25.77
N GLY A 7 -3.28 41.00 26.95
CA GLY A 7 -2.59 39.74 27.19
C GLY A 7 -3.09 38.65 26.24
N CYS A 8 -2.16 37.87 25.68
CA CYS A 8 -2.46 36.91 24.61
C CYS A 8 -3.61 35.96 24.98
N THR A 9 -4.68 35.99 24.19
CA THR A 9 -5.78 35.03 24.25
C THR A 9 -5.27 33.69 23.75
N VAL A 10 -4.94 32.80 24.70
CA VAL A 10 -4.57 31.41 24.40
C VAL A 10 -5.71 30.77 23.62
N SER A 11 -5.38 30.21 22.45
CA SER A 11 -6.33 29.48 21.59
C SER A 11 -6.94 28.28 22.34
N ASN A 12 -8.09 27.80 21.88
CA ASN A 12 -8.84 26.76 22.57
C ASN A 12 -8.06 25.42 22.62
N LEU A 13 -7.37 25.18 23.74
CA LEU A 13 -6.73 23.91 24.14
C LEU A 13 -7.76 22.79 24.46
N TRP A 14 -8.83 22.74 23.67
CA TRP A 14 -9.92 21.76 23.70
C TRP A 14 -9.99 20.94 22.41
N VAL A 15 -9.37 21.43 21.33
CA VAL A 15 -9.35 20.76 20.02
C VAL A 15 -8.12 19.85 19.94
N LEU A 16 -8.34 18.56 19.72
CA LEU A 16 -7.26 17.61 19.37
C LEU A 16 -6.75 17.92 17.95
N PRO A 17 -5.50 17.59 17.60
CA PRO A 17 -5.07 17.59 16.20
C PRO A 17 -6.02 16.75 15.35
N ALA A 18 -6.43 17.26 14.18
CA ALA A 18 -7.45 16.62 13.33
C ALA A 18 -7.15 15.15 12.99
N PHE A 19 -5.86 14.80 12.91
CA PHE A 19 -5.32 13.44 12.72
C PHE A 19 -5.69 12.42 13.82
N HIS A 20 -6.43 12.80 14.88
CA HIS A 20 -6.84 11.90 15.96
C HIS A 20 -8.36 11.80 16.15
N HIS A 21 -9.17 12.31 15.22
CA HIS A 21 -10.60 12.00 15.17
C HIS A 21 -10.81 10.59 14.60
N MET A 22 -11.06 9.63 15.48
CA MET A 22 -11.52 8.27 15.13
C MET A 22 -12.99 8.15 15.54
N ASP A 23 -13.90 8.11 14.58
CA ASP A 23 -15.34 7.99 14.86
C ASP A 23 -15.76 6.57 15.29
N SER A 24 -14.87 5.58 15.12
CA SER A 24 -15.05 4.20 15.59
C SER A 24 -14.68 4.05 17.07
N PRO A 25 -15.47 3.31 17.86
CA PRO A 25 -15.20 3.10 19.28
C PRO A 25 -14.05 2.11 19.50
N LEU A 26 -13.19 2.38 20.48
CA LEU A 26 -12.10 1.47 20.87
C LEU A 26 -12.62 0.39 21.84
N PRO A 27 -12.40 -0.91 21.56
CA PRO A 27 -12.81 -1.99 22.45
C PRO A 27 -11.80 -2.21 23.58
N VAL A 28 -12.30 -2.30 24.82
CA VAL A 28 -11.52 -2.51 26.05
C VAL A 28 -11.88 -3.86 26.67
N LEU A 29 -10.86 -4.64 27.04
CA LEU A 29 -10.99 -5.97 27.63
C LEU A 29 -10.98 -5.93 29.16
N GLU A 30 -11.44 -7.01 29.79
CA GLU A 30 -11.49 -7.11 31.27
C GLU A 30 -10.11 -6.96 31.93
N ASP A 31 -9.02 -7.43 31.30
CA ASP A 31 -7.67 -7.23 31.82
C ASP A 31 -7.14 -5.80 31.62
N ASP A 32 -7.68 -5.05 30.66
CA ASP A 32 -7.43 -3.61 30.53
C ASP A 32 -8.19 -2.84 31.64
N VAL A 33 -9.39 -3.32 32.02
CA VAL A 33 -10.13 -2.83 33.19
C VAL A 33 -9.36 -3.08 34.49
N LYS A 34 -8.84 -4.31 34.71
CA LYS A 34 -8.00 -4.66 35.87
C LYS A 34 -6.73 -3.81 35.96
N LYS A 35 -6.18 -3.35 34.82
CA LYS A 35 -5.05 -2.40 34.74
C LYS A 35 -5.45 -0.93 34.99
N GLY A 36 -6.69 -0.66 35.39
CA GLY A 36 -7.15 0.64 35.88
C GLY A 36 -7.66 1.62 34.82
N ILE A 37 -7.89 1.17 33.57
CA ILE A 37 -8.33 2.07 32.49
C ILE A 37 -9.69 2.72 32.80
N LEU A 38 -10.62 2.05 33.48
CA LEU A 38 -11.87 2.68 33.93
C LEU A 38 -11.61 3.82 34.92
N SER A 39 -10.64 3.71 35.84
CA SER A 39 -10.31 4.79 36.77
C SER A 39 -9.70 6.01 36.05
N LEU A 40 -9.05 5.83 34.90
CA LEU A 40 -8.60 6.96 34.06
C LEU A 40 -9.78 7.66 33.36
N THR A 41 -10.82 6.91 32.98
CA THR A 41 -12.09 7.45 32.45
C THR A 41 -12.86 8.21 33.52
N GLU A 42 -13.07 7.61 34.69
CA GLU A 42 -13.76 8.21 35.85
C GLU A 42 -13.12 9.53 36.29
N ARG A 43 -11.78 9.56 36.37
CA ARG A 43 -10.99 10.76 36.70
C ARG A 43 -10.98 11.83 35.60
N ARG A 44 -11.71 11.61 34.48
CA ARG A 44 -11.75 12.49 33.29
C ARG A 44 -10.36 12.84 32.75
N LEU A 45 -9.47 11.84 32.74
CA LEU A 45 -8.13 11.93 32.14
C LEU A 45 -8.14 11.48 30.67
N ILE A 46 -9.11 10.63 30.30
CA ILE A 46 -9.43 10.29 28.91
C ILE A 46 -10.50 11.27 28.38
N PRO A 47 -10.34 11.89 27.19
CA PRO A 47 -11.35 12.78 26.61
C PRO A 47 -12.65 12.04 26.22
N PRO A 48 -13.85 12.61 26.46
CA PRO A 48 -15.13 11.99 26.07
C PRO A 48 -15.31 11.72 24.56
N ALA A 49 -14.50 12.34 23.71
CA ALA A 49 -14.49 12.09 22.26
C ALA A 49 -13.95 10.69 21.90
N ALA A 50 -13.11 10.10 22.75
CA ALA A 50 -12.67 8.72 22.60
C ALA A 50 -13.79 7.78 23.09
N LYS A 51 -14.75 7.47 22.22
CA LYS A 51 -15.79 6.47 22.49
C LYS A 51 -15.12 5.13 22.81
N ILE A 52 -15.35 4.61 24.01
CA ILE A 52 -14.87 3.30 24.46
C ILE A 52 -16.09 2.39 24.63
N ILE A 53 -16.00 1.17 24.11
CA ILE A 53 -17.02 0.14 24.31
C ILE A 53 -16.40 -1.03 25.09
N LEU A 54 -17.07 -1.42 26.17
CA LEU A 54 -16.83 -2.70 26.82
C LEU A 54 -17.49 -3.79 25.96
N GLN A 55 -16.68 -4.68 25.38
CA GLN A 55 -17.17 -5.73 24.52
C GLN A 55 -17.15 -7.07 25.27
N SER A 56 -18.34 -7.62 25.55
CA SER A 56 -18.47 -9.03 25.94
C SER A 56 -18.08 -9.93 24.77
N SER A 57 -17.55 -11.12 25.06
CA SER A 57 -17.02 -12.03 24.03
C SER A 57 -18.05 -12.33 22.94
N PRO A 58 -17.68 -12.26 21.64
CA PRO A 58 -18.57 -12.66 20.54
C PRO A 58 -18.82 -14.17 20.50
N VAL A 59 -18.10 -14.97 21.31
CA VAL A 59 -18.36 -16.40 21.49
C VAL A 59 -19.34 -16.58 22.65
N VAL A 60 -20.63 -16.65 22.33
CA VAL A 60 -21.64 -17.17 23.28
C VAL A 60 -21.45 -18.69 23.37
N ALA A 61 -20.82 -19.15 24.45
CA ALA A 61 -20.81 -20.56 24.79
C ALA A 61 -22.25 -20.99 25.10
N LYS A 62 -22.86 -21.80 24.24
CA LYS A 62 -24.10 -22.50 24.59
C LYS A 62 -23.78 -23.55 25.66
N PRO A 63 -24.35 -23.49 26.87
CA PRO A 63 -24.29 -24.62 27.79
C PRO A 63 -25.01 -25.81 27.17
N ALA A 64 -24.48 -27.01 27.36
CA ALA A 64 -25.23 -28.23 27.08
C ALA A 64 -26.37 -28.37 28.10
N PRO A 65 -27.55 -28.89 27.71
CA PRO A 65 -28.62 -29.14 28.67
C PRO A 65 -28.20 -30.28 29.61
N LEU A 66 -28.07 -29.95 30.89
CA LEU A 66 -28.02 -30.92 31.98
C LEU A 66 -29.33 -30.83 32.77
N HIS A 67 -29.79 -31.97 33.29
CA HIS A 67 -31.13 -32.09 33.86
C HIS A 67 -31.36 -31.18 35.07
N GLU A 68 -32.58 -30.64 35.17
CA GLU A 68 -33.06 -29.96 36.37
C GLU A 68 -33.12 -30.93 37.55
N PHE A 69 -32.65 -30.48 38.72
CA PHE A 69 -32.99 -31.04 40.02
C PHE A 69 -33.23 -29.89 41.01
N HIS A 70 -34.16 -30.10 41.94
CA HIS A 70 -34.79 -29.02 42.70
C HIS A 70 -33.89 -28.25 43.68
N GLU A 71 -34.29 -27.01 43.94
CA GLU A 71 -33.78 -26.14 45.01
C GLU A 71 -33.94 -26.76 46.42
N GLN A 72 -33.10 -26.31 47.36
CA GLN A 72 -33.58 -25.94 48.71
C GLN A 72 -32.56 -25.11 49.53
N HIS A 73 -32.94 -23.87 49.88
CA HIS A 73 -32.56 -23.12 51.11
C HIS A 73 -31.06 -22.82 51.42
N LYS A 74 -30.63 -21.76 52.15
CA LYS A 74 -31.28 -20.69 52.96
C LYS A 74 -30.33 -19.46 53.11
N LYS A 75 -30.70 -18.45 53.94
CA LYS A 75 -30.01 -17.13 54.11
C LYS A 75 -29.22 -16.95 55.43
N SER A 76 -28.14 -16.16 55.38
CA SER A 76 -27.57 -15.28 56.46
C SER A 76 -26.37 -14.50 55.88
N VAL A 77 -26.12 -13.17 55.99
CA VAL A 77 -26.54 -12.04 56.86
C VAL A 77 -25.89 -12.03 58.27
N VAL A 78 -25.56 -10.82 58.78
CA VAL A 78 -24.90 -10.48 60.10
C VAL A 78 -23.35 -10.51 60.06
N VAL A 79 -22.56 -9.53 60.55
CA VAL A 79 -22.76 -8.12 60.99
C VAL A 79 -21.46 -7.30 60.81
N LEU A 80 -21.49 -5.98 61.05
CA LEU A 80 -20.34 -5.06 61.02
C LEU A 80 -20.28 -4.30 62.36
N GLU A 81 -19.11 -4.16 63.00
CA GLU A 81 -18.95 -3.34 64.20
C GLU A 81 -17.50 -2.80 64.36
N ASP A 82 -17.34 -1.66 65.05
CA ASP A 82 -16.12 -0.83 65.08
C ASP A 82 -15.16 -1.13 66.24
N THR A 83 -13.87 -0.84 66.07
CA THR A 83 -13.05 -0.25 67.14
C THR A 83 -11.79 0.45 66.61
N CYS A 84 -11.25 1.42 67.38
CA CYS A 84 -10.08 2.23 67.01
C CYS A 84 -9.19 2.49 68.24
N SER A 85 -7.85 2.36 68.10
CA SER A 85 -6.89 2.94 69.06
C SER A 85 -5.45 3.05 68.52
N SER A 86 -4.77 4.11 68.98
CA SER A 86 -3.49 4.63 68.46
C SER A 86 -2.22 4.02 69.11
N THR A 87 -1.09 4.05 68.39
CA THR A 87 0.24 4.58 68.84
C THR A 87 1.21 4.60 67.61
N LYS A 88 2.16 5.52 67.30
CA LYS A 88 3.08 6.47 68.02
C LYS A 88 4.33 5.79 68.62
N ASP A 89 5.56 6.35 68.68
CA ASP A 89 6.20 7.66 68.32
C ASP A 89 7.77 7.53 68.47
N HIS A 90 8.74 8.44 68.22
CA HIS A 90 8.88 9.80 67.62
C HIS A 90 10.39 10.11 67.28
N THR A 91 10.75 10.80 66.17
CA THR A 91 12.02 11.59 66.01
C THR A 91 11.86 12.66 64.91
N ALA A 92 12.06 14.00 65.02
CA ALA A 92 12.83 14.94 65.89
C ALA A 92 14.10 15.53 65.17
N PRO A 93 14.67 16.71 65.55
CA PRO A 93 14.36 17.65 66.66
C PRO A 93 14.23 19.16 66.24
N ALA A 94 14.30 20.11 67.21
CA ALA A 94 14.22 21.58 66.99
C ALA A 94 14.99 22.44 68.06
N PRO A 95 15.27 23.73 67.78
CA PRO A 95 15.57 24.81 68.77
C PRO A 95 14.79 26.14 68.48
N SER A 96 14.72 27.23 69.29
CA SER A 96 15.06 27.53 70.71
C SER A 96 14.08 28.61 71.29
N ARG A 97 14.52 29.71 71.97
CA ARG A 97 13.64 30.69 72.68
C ARG A 97 14.35 32.02 73.12
N LYS A 98 13.56 33.10 73.37
CA LYS A 98 13.77 34.29 74.29
C LYS A 98 14.63 35.54 73.92
N SER A 99 13.92 36.67 73.65
CA SER A 99 13.89 38.02 74.35
C SER A 99 15.09 39.01 74.52
N SER A 100 14.73 40.32 74.54
CA SER A 100 15.48 41.57 74.92
C SER A 100 16.29 42.27 73.80
N ALA A 101 16.53 43.60 73.79
CA ALA A 101 16.39 44.65 74.83
C ALA A 101 15.98 46.08 74.30
N MET A 102 16.09 47.09 75.19
CA MET A 102 15.81 48.56 75.15
C MET A 102 16.20 49.36 73.87
N TRP A 103 15.66 50.57 73.58
CA TRP A 103 15.80 51.81 74.39
C TRP A 103 14.85 53.00 74.09
N ARG A 104 14.55 53.77 75.16
CA ARG A 104 14.33 55.24 75.33
C ARG A 104 13.27 56.03 74.51
N HIS A 105 12.43 56.77 75.25
CA HIS A 105 11.83 58.05 74.83
C HIS A 105 12.89 59.19 74.84
N PRO A 106 12.55 60.41 74.36
CA PRO A 106 11.90 61.38 75.26
C PRO A 106 10.62 62.01 74.68
N ALA A 107 9.78 62.55 75.57
CA ALA A 107 8.75 63.52 75.24
C ALA A 107 9.16 64.89 75.82
N GLN A 108 8.65 65.98 75.23
CA GLN A 108 8.66 67.31 75.83
C GLN A 108 7.28 67.94 75.70
N GLN A 109 6.93 68.76 76.69
CA GLN A 109 5.63 69.43 76.81
C GLN A 109 5.62 70.72 75.97
N LEU A 110 4.43 71.17 75.58
CA LEU A 110 3.91 72.41 76.17
C LEU A 110 2.38 72.45 76.09
N GLU A 111 1.77 73.00 77.13
CA GLU A 111 0.36 73.39 77.17
C GLU A 111 0.23 74.85 76.74
N SER A 112 -0.92 75.24 76.19
CA SER A 112 -1.70 76.36 76.77
C SER A 112 -3.09 76.36 76.15
N GLU A 113 -4.12 76.43 76.99
CA GLU A 113 -5.44 76.88 76.56
C GLU A 113 -5.42 78.40 76.37
N LEU A 114 -6.38 78.92 75.59
CA LEU A 114 -6.94 80.27 75.80
C LEU A 114 -8.28 80.37 75.04
N GLN A 115 -9.37 80.49 75.78
CA GLN A 115 -10.70 80.75 75.23
C GLN A 115 -11.00 82.25 75.24
N THR A 116 -11.80 82.72 74.27
CA THR A 116 -12.59 83.94 74.43
C THR A 116 -13.76 83.95 73.41
N PRO A 117 -15.02 84.14 73.83
CA PRO A 117 -16.17 84.14 72.93
C PRO A 117 -16.57 85.57 72.47
N CYS A 118 -17.27 85.68 71.34
CA CYS A 118 -18.12 86.85 71.06
C CYS A 118 -19.30 86.50 70.14
N HIS A 119 -20.33 87.35 70.12
CA HIS A 119 -21.67 87.06 69.61
C HIS A 119 -21.86 87.26 68.09
N PRO A 120 -22.88 86.62 67.47
CA PRO A 120 -23.21 86.77 66.05
C PRO A 120 -23.94 88.08 65.73
N GLN A 121 -23.85 88.52 64.47
CA GLN A 121 -24.70 89.56 63.88
C GLN A 121 -25.50 89.01 62.67
N PRO A 122 -26.60 89.67 62.25
CA PRO A 122 -27.64 89.03 61.43
C PRO A 122 -27.35 88.88 59.93
N LEU A 123 -28.20 88.11 59.26
CA LEU A 123 -28.12 87.80 57.83
C LEU A 123 -28.07 89.06 56.93
N ARG A 124 -27.25 88.99 55.88
CA ARG A 124 -27.47 89.71 54.61
C ARG A 124 -27.87 88.74 53.51
N ASN A 125 -28.70 89.21 52.59
CA ASN A 125 -29.48 88.41 51.63
C ASN A 125 -28.65 87.42 50.78
N LEU A 126 -29.24 86.24 50.53
CA LEU A 126 -28.64 85.17 49.74
C LEU A 126 -28.26 85.62 48.32
N ARG A 127 -27.04 85.30 47.88
CA ARG A 127 -26.73 85.21 46.45
C ARG A 127 -27.22 83.88 45.89
N VAL A 128 -27.78 83.88 44.69
CA VAL A 128 -28.26 82.67 44.00
C VAL A 128 -27.08 81.90 43.42
N GLY A 129 -26.38 81.10 44.23
CA GLY A 129 -25.23 80.33 43.71
C GLY A 129 -24.39 79.47 44.65
N CYS A 130 -24.81 79.25 45.91
CA CYS A 130 -24.00 78.56 46.93
C CYS A 130 -23.32 77.28 46.42
N SER A 131 -22.07 77.06 46.84
CA SER A 131 -21.34 75.82 46.57
C SER A 131 -20.29 75.52 47.61
N ILE A 132 -20.49 74.39 48.27
CA ILE A 132 -19.61 73.84 49.30
C ILE A 132 -18.26 73.47 48.67
N ALA A 133 -17.18 73.99 49.25
CA ALA A 133 -15.83 73.54 48.97
C ALA A 133 -15.50 72.28 49.78
N VAL A 134 -14.89 71.29 49.15
CA VAL A 134 -14.38 70.08 49.82
C VAL A 134 -12.87 70.06 49.64
N CYS A 135 -12.13 70.18 50.74
CA CYS A 135 -10.67 70.22 50.74
C CYS A 135 -10.15 68.92 51.37
N ASN A 136 -9.21 68.24 50.70
CA ASN A 136 -8.66 66.93 51.11
C ASN A 136 -9.73 65.86 51.46
N GLY A 137 -10.89 65.93 50.82
CA GLY A 137 -12.03 65.04 51.07
C GLY A 137 -12.89 65.37 52.30
N THR A 138 -12.56 66.43 53.05
CA THR A 138 -13.41 66.97 54.14
C THR A 138 -14.18 68.22 53.71
N ILE A 139 -15.44 68.29 54.11
CA ILE A 139 -16.33 69.46 54.00
C ILE A 139 -16.11 70.33 55.23
N ASP A 140 -15.93 71.64 55.04
CA ASP A 140 -15.94 72.57 56.18
C ASP A 140 -17.38 72.85 56.62
N GLN A 141 -17.75 72.31 57.78
CA GLN A 141 -19.09 72.51 58.36
C GLN A 141 -19.29 73.91 58.95
N LYS A 142 -18.24 74.74 59.02
CA LYS A 142 -18.28 76.14 59.47
C LYS A 142 -18.39 77.14 58.31
N ASP A 143 -18.31 76.68 57.06
CA ASP A 143 -18.48 77.50 55.87
C ASP A 143 -19.86 78.17 55.87
N PRO A 144 -19.98 79.52 55.76
CA PRO A 144 -21.27 80.20 55.70
C PRO A 144 -22.15 79.71 54.54
N ASP A 145 -21.57 79.26 53.43
CA ASP A 145 -22.32 78.69 52.30
C ASP A 145 -22.89 77.29 52.62
N PHE A 146 -22.21 76.51 53.47
CA PHE A 146 -22.70 75.24 54.02
C PHE A 146 -23.82 75.47 55.05
N LEU A 147 -23.63 76.44 55.96
CA LEU A 147 -24.63 76.78 56.99
C LEU A 147 -25.92 77.35 56.37
N ALA A 148 -25.80 78.22 55.35
CA ALA A 148 -26.95 78.73 54.60
C ALA A 148 -27.67 77.62 53.82
N PHE A 149 -26.94 76.66 53.24
CA PHE A 149 -27.52 75.48 52.61
C PHE A 149 -28.27 74.58 53.60
N LYS A 150 -27.68 74.34 54.79
CA LYS A 150 -28.29 73.57 55.88
C LYS A 150 -29.58 74.19 56.41
N GLN A 151 -29.64 75.51 56.55
CA GLN A 151 -30.87 76.22 56.93
C GLN A 151 -31.95 76.14 55.84
N ARG A 152 -31.56 76.18 54.56
CA ARG A 152 -32.48 76.18 53.42
C ARG A 152 -33.13 74.82 53.13
N TYR A 153 -32.43 73.71 53.40
CA TYR A 153 -32.89 72.35 53.11
C TYR A 153 -33.05 71.50 54.38
N CYS A 154 -33.45 72.12 55.48
CA CYS A 154 -33.56 71.48 56.80
C CYS A 154 -34.50 70.24 56.82
N LEU A 155 -35.57 70.24 56.02
CA LEU A 155 -36.55 69.15 55.96
C LEU A 155 -36.04 67.90 55.22
N SER A 156 -35.15 68.04 54.23
CA SER A 156 -34.53 66.93 53.49
C SER A 156 -33.08 66.67 53.91
N TRP A 157 -32.65 67.25 55.04
CA TRP A 157 -31.25 67.27 55.45
C TRP A 157 -30.66 65.87 55.74
N GLY A 158 -31.48 64.88 56.12
CA GLY A 158 -31.04 63.50 56.37
C GLY A 158 -30.40 62.85 55.13
N ASN A 159 -31.12 62.83 54.00
CA ASN A 159 -30.65 62.27 52.74
C ASN A 159 -29.40 63.03 52.23
N ILE A 160 -29.42 64.36 52.38
CA ILE A 160 -28.30 65.24 52.00
C ILE A 160 -27.05 64.90 52.84
N VAL A 161 -27.17 64.71 54.15
CA VAL A 161 -26.04 64.30 55.01
C VAL A 161 -25.52 62.92 54.61
N PHE A 162 -26.39 61.92 54.43
CA PHE A 162 -25.99 60.57 54.02
C PHE A 162 -25.23 60.55 52.68
N PHE A 163 -25.68 61.35 51.71
CA PHE A 163 -25.00 61.53 50.42
C PHE A 163 -23.66 62.27 50.58
N LEU A 164 -23.60 63.28 51.45
CA LEU A 164 -22.36 64.02 51.73
C LEU A 164 -21.33 63.17 52.48
N GLU A 165 -21.73 62.31 53.42
CA GLU A 165 -20.86 61.35 54.09
C GLU A 165 -20.26 60.34 53.09
N HIS A 166 -21.07 59.82 52.16
CA HIS A 166 -20.60 58.97 51.07
C HIS A 166 -19.67 59.71 50.10
N THR A 167 -19.95 61.00 49.84
CA THR A 167 -19.10 61.88 49.04
C THR A 167 -17.74 62.11 49.72
N GLU A 168 -17.72 62.48 51.00
CA GLU A 168 -16.48 62.60 51.78
C GLU A 168 -15.71 61.29 51.79
N LYS A 169 -16.37 60.17 52.08
CA LYS A 169 -15.76 58.84 52.12
C LYS A 169 -15.08 58.49 50.79
N LEU A 170 -15.74 58.73 49.66
CA LEU A 170 -15.15 58.51 48.33
C LEU A 170 -13.96 59.45 48.05
N LEU A 171 -14.05 60.73 48.44
CA LEU A 171 -12.99 61.71 48.21
C LEU A 171 -11.77 61.47 49.12
N LYS A 172 -11.98 61.03 50.38
CA LYS A 172 -10.95 60.60 51.33
C LYS A 172 -10.29 59.28 50.88
N ASP A 173 -11.07 58.30 50.43
CA ASP A 173 -10.59 57.03 49.86
C ASP A 173 -9.60 57.25 48.71
N TYR A 174 -9.84 58.26 47.88
CA TYR A 174 -9.06 58.58 46.69
C TYR A 174 -8.14 59.81 46.84
N ALA A 175 -7.96 60.34 48.05
CA ALA A 175 -7.12 61.52 48.32
C ALA A 175 -7.35 62.68 47.32
N VAL A 176 -8.60 63.09 47.12
CA VAL A 176 -8.94 64.20 46.22
C VAL A 176 -8.68 65.53 46.93
N PRO A 177 -7.74 66.37 46.44
CA PRO A 177 -7.28 67.55 47.19
C PRO A 177 -8.30 68.69 47.20
N LYS A 178 -9.07 68.87 46.12
CA LYS A 178 -10.13 69.87 46.04
C LYS A 178 -11.29 69.43 45.14
N ALA A 179 -12.50 69.40 45.70
CA ALA A 179 -13.74 69.28 44.96
C ALA A 179 -14.66 70.46 45.30
N THR A 180 -15.67 70.70 44.47
CA THR A 180 -16.68 71.75 44.71
C THR A 180 -18.05 71.23 44.32
N ILE A 181 -18.96 71.20 45.29
CA ILE A 181 -20.30 70.60 45.18
C ILE A 181 -21.28 71.70 44.73
N ASN A 182 -22.14 71.40 43.75
CA ASN A 182 -23.23 72.30 43.38
C ASN A 182 -24.45 72.03 44.28
N CYS A 183 -24.73 72.94 45.21
CA CYS A 183 -25.79 72.77 46.20
C CYS A 183 -27.20 72.59 45.60
N LYS A 184 -27.48 73.15 44.41
CA LYS A 184 -28.76 72.92 43.71
C LYS A 184 -28.86 71.46 43.25
N LYS A 185 -27.87 71.00 42.48
CA LYS A 185 -27.79 69.61 42.00
C LYS A 185 -27.72 68.59 43.13
N LEU A 186 -27.10 68.94 44.26
CA LEU A 186 -27.09 68.09 45.44
C LEU A 186 -28.50 67.91 46.01
N ALA A 187 -29.26 69.00 46.15
CA ALA A 187 -30.62 68.93 46.65
C ALA A 187 -31.58 68.25 45.65
N GLU A 188 -31.39 68.45 44.34
CA GLU A 188 -32.10 67.72 43.28
C GLU A 188 -31.81 66.21 43.42
N VAL A 189 -30.56 65.78 43.25
CA VAL A 189 -30.17 64.36 43.26
C VAL A 189 -30.47 63.68 44.60
N ALA A 190 -30.26 64.34 45.74
CA ALA A 190 -30.54 63.75 47.06
C ALA A 190 -32.03 63.71 47.44
N SER A 191 -32.92 64.34 46.65
CA SER A 191 -34.38 64.17 46.79
C SER A 191 -34.87 62.89 46.10
N ASP A 192 -34.14 62.39 45.10
CA ASP A 192 -34.47 61.17 44.36
C ASP A 192 -34.00 59.88 45.07
N PHE A 193 -33.18 59.99 46.12
CA PHE A 193 -32.65 58.85 46.89
C PHE A 193 -33.56 58.46 48.07
N GLU A 194 -33.96 57.20 48.14
CA GLU A 194 -34.44 56.58 49.38
C GLU A 194 -33.29 56.26 50.35
N LEU A 195 -33.57 56.25 51.66
CA LEU A 195 -32.60 56.20 52.77
C LEU A 195 -31.75 54.91 52.89
N ASN A 196 -31.77 54.01 51.91
CA ASN A 196 -31.01 52.76 51.90
C ASN A 196 -30.11 52.55 50.66
N GLU A 197 -30.21 53.39 49.61
CA GLU A 197 -29.35 53.25 48.44
C GLU A 197 -28.06 54.06 48.58
N ASN A 198 -26.92 53.37 48.56
CA ASN A 198 -25.60 54.03 48.59
C ASN A 198 -25.32 54.69 47.23
N PRO A 199 -25.08 56.02 47.17
CA PRO A 199 -24.92 56.72 45.90
C PRO A 199 -23.67 56.24 45.15
N THR A 200 -23.80 56.01 43.85
CA THR A 200 -22.70 55.49 43.05
C THR A 200 -21.65 56.57 42.76
N LYS A 201 -20.48 56.13 42.27
CA LYS A 201 -19.41 57.05 41.86
C LYS A 201 -19.82 58.00 40.74
N ASN A 202 -20.81 57.64 39.93
CA ASN A 202 -21.32 58.51 38.86
C ASN A 202 -22.24 59.60 39.42
N ASP A 203 -23.03 59.28 40.45
CA ASP A 203 -24.00 60.19 41.06
C ASP A 203 -23.26 61.22 41.92
N ILE A 204 -22.29 60.77 42.73
CA ILE A 204 -21.37 61.65 43.46
C ILE A 204 -20.62 62.59 42.48
N LEU A 205 -20.24 62.11 41.29
CA LEU A 205 -19.64 62.95 40.25
C LEU A 205 -20.64 63.89 39.55
N SER A 206 -21.95 63.59 39.47
CA SER A 206 -22.94 64.40 38.74
C SER A 206 -23.20 65.76 39.40
N VAL A 207 -23.05 65.80 40.73
CA VAL A 207 -23.27 66.94 41.61
C VAL A 207 -22.09 67.94 41.61
N MET A 208 -20.89 67.54 41.18
CA MET A 208 -19.68 68.36 41.29
C MET A 208 -19.59 69.45 40.19
N LYS A 209 -19.30 70.70 40.60
CA LYS A 209 -18.95 71.80 39.68
C LYS A 209 -17.66 71.51 38.90
N ASN A 210 -16.69 70.81 39.49
CA ASN A 210 -15.41 70.44 38.87
C ASN A 210 -15.33 68.94 38.47
N GLN A 211 -16.43 68.38 37.95
CA GLN A 211 -16.58 66.95 37.63
C GLN A 211 -15.40 66.35 36.83
N SER A 212 -14.90 67.04 35.81
CA SER A 212 -13.82 66.53 34.94
C SER A 212 -12.54 66.22 35.73
N VAL A 213 -12.06 67.20 36.49
CA VAL A 213 -10.84 67.10 37.31
C VAL A 213 -10.96 65.98 38.35
N VAL A 214 -12.11 65.89 39.04
CA VAL A 214 -12.32 64.82 40.04
C VAL A 214 -12.43 63.45 39.37
N ARG A 215 -13.09 63.33 38.20
CA ARG A 215 -13.18 62.09 37.44
C ARG A 215 -11.81 61.59 36.97
N GLU A 216 -10.92 62.49 36.54
CA GLU A 216 -9.54 62.13 36.17
C GLU A 216 -8.76 61.56 37.35
N ILE A 217 -8.87 62.21 38.53
CA ILE A 217 -8.23 61.74 39.77
C ILE A 217 -8.79 60.38 40.21
N LEU A 218 -10.12 60.19 40.24
CA LEU A 218 -10.76 58.92 40.61
C LEU A 218 -10.38 57.76 39.66
N ASN A 219 -10.14 58.06 38.39
CA ASN A 219 -9.74 57.07 37.39
C ASN A 219 -8.22 56.83 37.31
N GLN A 220 -7.39 57.67 37.94
CA GLN A 220 -5.94 57.55 37.86
C GLN A 220 -5.45 56.24 38.52
N PRO A 221 -4.73 55.37 37.79
CA PRO A 221 -4.23 54.11 38.34
C PRO A 221 -3.37 54.32 39.59
N GLY A 222 -3.73 53.63 40.67
CA GLY A 222 -3.04 53.71 41.97
C GLY A 222 -3.55 54.80 42.92
N GLN A 223 -4.41 55.73 42.49
CA GLN A 223 -4.87 56.84 43.33
C GLN A 223 -5.62 56.38 44.59
N ARG A 224 -6.44 55.31 44.51
CA ARG A 224 -7.11 54.70 45.69
C ARG A 224 -6.13 54.28 46.79
N TYR A 225 -4.85 54.03 46.49
CA TYR A 225 -3.86 53.62 47.49
C TYR A 225 -3.19 54.81 48.19
N LYS A 226 -3.46 56.06 47.77
CA LYS A 226 -2.97 57.28 48.43
C LYS A 226 -3.93 57.82 49.49
N GLY A 227 -5.21 57.44 49.43
CA GLY A 227 -6.24 57.89 50.37
C GLY A 227 -6.41 56.98 51.59
N GLN A 228 -7.48 57.21 52.34
CA GLN A 228 -7.77 56.53 53.61
C GLN A 228 -7.85 55.00 53.44
N GLY A 229 -7.19 54.24 54.33
CA GLY A 229 -7.02 52.79 54.21
C GLY A 229 -6.20 52.34 52.98
N GLY A 230 -5.50 53.25 52.30
CA GLY A 230 -4.83 52.97 51.02
C GLY A 230 -3.73 51.90 51.10
N THR A 231 -3.02 51.81 52.23
CA THR A 231 -2.01 50.78 52.53
C THR A 231 -2.62 49.39 52.64
N GLU A 232 -3.73 49.24 53.38
CA GLU A 232 -4.47 47.98 53.52
C GLU A 232 -5.08 47.54 52.19
N MET A 233 -5.68 48.48 51.45
CA MET A 233 -6.24 48.20 50.12
C MET A 233 -5.16 47.83 49.10
N ALA A 234 -3.96 48.42 49.18
CA ALA A 234 -2.81 48.01 48.39
C ALA A 234 -2.33 46.61 48.78
N ALA A 235 -2.17 46.33 50.07
CA ALA A 235 -1.76 45.02 50.57
C ALA A 235 -2.75 43.91 50.16
N ALA A 236 -4.05 44.14 50.35
CA ALA A 236 -5.12 43.24 49.92
C ALA A 236 -5.09 43.02 48.40
N LYS A 237 -4.89 44.08 47.60
CA LYS A 237 -4.77 43.96 46.13
C LYS A 237 -3.54 43.15 45.71
N ILE A 238 -2.39 43.39 46.33
CA ILE A 238 -1.13 42.67 46.06
C ILE A 238 -1.30 41.19 46.43
N GLN A 239 -1.80 40.89 47.63
CA GLN A 239 -2.07 39.52 48.08
C GLN A 239 -3.07 38.79 47.18
N ALA A 240 -4.19 39.43 46.81
CA ALA A 240 -5.17 38.84 45.91
C ALA A 240 -4.58 38.57 44.51
N THR A 241 -3.76 39.49 44.00
CA THR A 241 -3.08 39.35 42.70
C THR A 241 -2.05 38.21 42.74
N TRP A 242 -1.28 38.08 43.83
CA TRP A 242 -0.34 36.99 44.03
C TRP A 242 -1.02 35.62 44.21
N ARG A 243 -2.09 35.55 45.01
CA ARG A 243 -2.93 34.34 45.15
C ARG A 243 -3.50 33.91 43.79
N ARG A 244 -4.02 34.86 43.00
CA ARG A 244 -4.49 34.62 41.62
C ARG A 244 -3.38 34.14 40.68
N TYR A 245 -2.17 34.72 40.77
CA TYR A 245 -1.02 34.28 39.98
C TYR A 245 -0.59 32.84 40.33
N ARG A 246 -0.45 32.52 41.63
CA ARG A 246 -0.10 31.17 42.12
C ARG A 246 -1.15 30.14 41.69
N ALA A 247 -2.43 30.44 41.86
CA ALA A 247 -3.53 29.57 41.44
C ALA A 247 -3.55 29.37 39.91
N ARG A 248 -3.39 30.43 39.11
CA ARG A 248 -3.30 30.34 37.64
C ARG A 248 -2.10 29.51 37.18
N LYS A 249 -0.93 29.67 37.81
CA LYS A 249 0.29 28.89 37.50
C LYS A 249 0.09 27.40 37.81
N ALA A 250 -0.56 27.07 38.93
CA ALA A 250 -0.93 25.70 39.28
C ALA A 250 -1.96 25.11 38.30
N TYR A 251 -3.04 25.83 37.99
CA TYR A 251 -4.07 25.39 37.04
C TYR A 251 -3.52 25.15 35.62
N VAL A 252 -2.63 26.02 35.13
CA VAL A 252 -1.97 25.84 33.83
C VAL A 252 -1.06 24.61 33.83
N ARG A 253 -0.34 24.33 34.94
CA ARG A 253 0.43 23.09 35.09
C ARG A 253 -0.49 21.86 35.08
N PHE A 254 -1.57 21.88 35.87
CA PHE A 254 -2.56 20.80 35.92
C PHE A 254 -3.18 20.52 34.55
N ARG A 255 -3.64 21.55 33.81
CA ARG A 255 -4.22 21.38 32.47
C ARG A 255 -3.22 20.82 31.45
N ARG A 256 -1.93 21.22 31.52
CA ARG A 256 -0.86 20.59 30.71
C ARG A 256 -0.65 19.12 31.07
N GLN A 257 -0.67 18.77 32.35
CA GLN A 257 -0.55 17.38 32.80
C GLN A 257 -1.77 16.52 32.42
N GLN A 258 -2.99 17.05 32.56
CA GLN A 258 -4.23 16.38 32.13
C GLN A 258 -4.25 16.12 30.61
N TRP A 259 -3.82 17.11 29.81
CA TRP A 259 -3.69 16.95 28.36
C TRP A 259 -2.63 15.89 28.00
N ALA A 260 -1.45 15.96 28.63
CA ALA A 260 -0.40 14.97 28.42
C ALA A 260 -0.83 13.54 28.81
N SER A 261 -1.55 13.36 29.94
CA SER A 261 -2.08 12.04 30.32
C SER A 261 -3.12 11.53 29.33
N GLY A 262 -3.95 12.40 28.75
CA GLY A 262 -4.91 12.02 27.72
C GLY A 262 -4.24 11.55 26.43
N VAL A 263 -3.21 12.28 25.97
CA VAL A 263 -2.39 11.88 24.81
C VAL A 263 -1.70 10.55 25.06
N ILE A 264 -1.00 10.40 26.19
CA ILE A 264 -0.30 9.15 26.57
C ILE A 264 -1.27 7.97 26.64
N ALA A 265 -2.45 8.14 27.27
CA ALA A 265 -3.45 7.09 27.36
C ALA A 265 -4.00 6.66 26.00
N ILE A 266 -4.31 7.62 25.10
CA ILE A 266 -4.77 7.31 23.74
C ILE A 266 -3.67 6.59 22.94
N SER A 267 -2.43 7.09 22.96
CA SER A 267 -1.31 6.43 22.28
C SER A 267 -1.05 5.02 22.82
N TRP A 268 -1.16 4.80 24.14
CA TRP A 268 -1.02 3.48 24.76
C TRP A 268 -2.16 2.52 24.38
N LEU A 269 -3.41 3.00 24.35
CA LEU A 269 -4.57 2.21 23.92
C LEU A 269 -4.44 1.79 22.45
N LEU A 270 -4.06 2.73 21.56
CA LEU A 270 -3.83 2.43 20.14
C LEU A 270 -2.67 1.46 19.93
N HIS A 271 -1.56 1.63 20.65
CA HIS A 271 -0.44 0.69 20.62
C HIS A 271 -0.86 -0.71 21.10
N SER A 272 -1.57 -0.80 22.23
CA SER A 272 -2.06 -2.05 22.80
C SER A 272 -3.05 -2.76 21.86
N HIS A 273 -3.96 -2.01 21.26
CA HIS A 273 -4.91 -2.54 20.27
C HIS A 273 -4.20 -3.04 19.02
N MET A 274 -3.24 -2.27 18.47
CA MET A 274 -2.43 -2.70 17.33
C MET A 274 -1.60 -3.95 17.66
N ALA A 275 -1.03 -4.05 18.86
CA ALA A 275 -0.28 -5.23 19.30
C ALA A 275 -1.19 -6.47 19.38
N ARG A 276 -2.40 -6.34 19.94
CA ARG A 276 -3.43 -7.40 19.93
C ARG A 276 -3.78 -7.85 18.52
N VAL A 277 -4.14 -6.91 17.64
CA VAL A 277 -4.50 -7.21 16.24
C VAL A 277 -3.34 -7.87 15.49
N LYS A 278 -2.10 -7.42 15.67
CA LYS A 278 -0.91 -8.08 15.10
C LYS A 278 -0.76 -9.52 15.57
N LYS A 279 -0.94 -9.79 16.88
CA LYS A 279 -0.89 -11.17 17.43
C LYS A 279 -1.99 -12.06 16.84
N THR A 280 -3.24 -11.60 16.81
CA THR A 280 -4.35 -12.37 16.25
C THR A 280 -4.20 -12.62 14.75
N LEU A 281 -3.61 -11.67 13.99
CA LEU A 281 -3.28 -11.88 12.58
C LEU A 281 -2.12 -12.88 12.38
N GLN A 282 -1.13 -12.92 13.28
CA GLN A 282 -0.08 -13.95 13.28
C GLN A 282 -0.67 -15.34 13.57
N GLU A 283 -1.49 -15.46 14.61
CA GLU A 283 -2.20 -16.69 14.98
C GLU A 283 -3.11 -17.21 13.86
N SER A 284 -3.82 -16.31 13.16
CA SER A 284 -4.65 -16.70 12.01
C SER A 284 -3.82 -17.14 10.81
N ARG A 285 -2.74 -16.44 10.48
CA ARG A 285 -1.84 -16.81 9.36
C ARG A 285 -1.16 -18.16 9.60
N GLN A 286 -0.72 -18.42 10.84
CA GLN A 286 -0.17 -19.71 11.24
C GLN A 286 -1.20 -20.83 11.02
N ARG A 287 -2.44 -20.63 11.47
CA ARG A 287 -3.55 -21.59 11.24
C ARG A 287 -3.83 -21.83 9.75
N HIS A 288 -3.84 -20.79 8.92
CA HIS A 288 -4.06 -20.94 7.47
C HIS A 288 -2.94 -21.76 6.81
N LEU A 289 -1.70 -21.63 7.29
CA LEU A 289 -0.54 -22.40 6.80
C LEU A 289 -0.59 -23.88 7.25
N GLU A 290 -0.95 -24.13 8.52
CA GLU A 290 -1.18 -25.49 9.04
C GLU A 290 -2.31 -26.20 8.28
N ASN A 291 -3.44 -25.51 8.09
CA ASN A 291 -4.57 -25.99 7.32
C ASN A 291 -4.21 -26.24 5.84
N PHE A 292 -3.39 -25.37 5.23
CA PHE A 292 -2.84 -25.60 3.89
C PHE A 292 -2.05 -26.92 3.83
N TYR A 293 -1.12 -27.17 4.77
CA TYR A 293 -0.35 -28.42 4.78
C TYR A 293 -1.23 -29.66 4.97
N ILE A 294 -2.28 -29.59 5.79
CA ILE A 294 -3.25 -30.67 5.96
C ILE A 294 -3.99 -30.94 4.64
N ARG A 295 -4.53 -29.90 3.99
CA ARG A 295 -5.26 -30.04 2.71
C ARG A 295 -4.35 -30.45 1.56
N ALA A 296 -3.09 -30.01 1.52
CA ALA A 296 -2.10 -30.42 0.52
C ALA A 296 -1.76 -31.92 0.64
N LYS A 297 -1.56 -32.43 1.87
CA LYS A 297 -1.39 -33.88 2.11
C LYS A 297 -2.62 -34.69 1.67
N HIS A 298 -3.83 -34.18 1.96
CA HIS A 298 -5.07 -34.82 1.50
C HIS A 298 -5.19 -34.83 -0.04
N LEU A 299 -4.83 -33.73 -0.71
CA LEU A 299 -4.82 -33.64 -2.18
C LEU A 299 -3.82 -34.64 -2.78
N ALA A 300 -2.59 -34.72 -2.24
CA ALA A 300 -1.57 -35.66 -2.68
C ALA A 300 -2.04 -37.11 -2.56
N ALA A 301 -2.56 -37.52 -1.39
CA ALA A 301 -3.04 -38.88 -1.15
C ALA A 301 -4.23 -39.27 -2.07
N ASN A 302 -5.09 -38.31 -2.43
CA ASN A 302 -6.27 -38.56 -3.26
C ASN A 302 -6.06 -38.23 -4.76
N TRP A 303 -4.90 -37.72 -5.18
CA TRP A 303 -4.73 -37.12 -6.51
C TRP A 303 -5.12 -38.04 -7.65
N ASN A 304 -4.73 -39.31 -7.60
CA ASN A 304 -5.05 -40.29 -8.63
C ASN A 304 -6.57 -40.51 -8.78
N ARG A 305 -7.33 -40.50 -7.68
CA ARG A 305 -8.79 -40.54 -7.69
C ARG A 305 -9.34 -39.24 -8.28
N ILE A 306 -9.00 -38.10 -7.67
CA ILE A 306 -9.52 -36.77 -8.01
C ILE A 306 -9.31 -36.44 -9.49
N ARG A 307 -8.13 -36.75 -10.04
CA ARG A 307 -7.79 -36.53 -11.46
C ARG A 307 -8.67 -37.33 -12.44
N THR A 308 -9.26 -38.45 -12.01
CA THR A 308 -10.13 -39.30 -12.83
C THR A 308 -11.62 -39.09 -12.60
N SER A 309 -12.02 -38.47 -11.48
CA SER A 309 -13.42 -38.19 -11.15
C SER A 309 -13.85 -36.79 -11.59
N ARG A 310 -15.17 -36.55 -11.65
CA ARG A 310 -15.71 -35.21 -11.85
C ARG A 310 -15.28 -34.27 -10.73
N ARG A 311 -14.71 -33.12 -11.10
CA ARG A 311 -14.08 -32.16 -10.17
C ARG A 311 -14.29 -30.71 -10.62
N THR A 312 -14.21 -29.77 -9.68
CA THR A 312 -14.31 -28.34 -9.98
C THR A 312 -12.97 -27.64 -9.76
N ILE A 313 -12.44 -27.00 -10.81
CA ILE A 313 -11.19 -26.23 -10.75
C ILE A 313 -11.53 -24.76 -10.55
N ILE A 314 -10.98 -24.14 -9.50
CA ILE A 314 -11.17 -22.72 -9.19
C ILE A 314 -9.90 -21.97 -9.60
N HIS A 315 -9.91 -21.27 -10.73
CA HIS A 315 -8.79 -20.43 -11.13
C HIS A 315 -8.91 -19.05 -10.48
N ILE A 316 -7.85 -18.66 -9.77
CA ILE A 316 -7.70 -17.32 -9.19
C ILE A 316 -6.40 -16.73 -9.77
N PRO A 317 -6.45 -16.02 -10.91
CA PRO A 317 -5.27 -15.44 -11.57
C PRO A 317 -4.77 -14.17 -10.82
N SER A 318 -4.49 -14.34 -9.53
CA SER A 318 -4.04 -13.29 -8.63
C SER A 318 -2.58 -12.94 -8.88
N LEU A 319 -2.26 -11.64 -8.99
CA LEU A 319 -0.88 -11.17 -9.02
C LEU A 319 -0.44 -10.80 -7.60
N GLY A 320 -0.16 -11.83 -6.81
CA GLY A 320 0.17 -11.79 -5.38
C GLY A 320 1.47 -11.09 -4.95
N TYR A 321 2.02 -10.19 -5.78
CA TYR A 321 3.29 -9.50 -5.50
C TYR A 321 3.24 -8.62 -4.24
N SER A 322 4.42 -8.17 -3.81
CA SER A 322 4.57 -7.14 -2.78
C SER A 322 3.79 -5.86 -3.13
N GLN A 323 3.40 -5.09 -2.11
CA GLN A 323 2.58 -3.88 -2.31
C GLN A 323 3.31 -2.85 -3.19
N CYS A 324 4.60 -2.63 -2.94
CA CYS A 324 5.42 -1.68 -3.71
C CYS A 324 5.52 -2.04 -5.20
N ILE A 325 5.52 -3.32 -5.58
CA ILE A 325 5.45 -3.73 -6.99
C ILE A 325 4.06 -3.47 -7.55
N ARG A 326 2.99 -3.88 -6.84
CA ARG A 326 1.60 -3.68 -7.29
C ARG A 326 1.22 -2.22 -7.50
N GLU A 327 1.80 -1.31 -6.73
CA GLU A 327 1.60 0.15 -6.88
C GLU A 327 2.24 0.73 -8.16
N HIS A 328 3.15 0.00 -8.81
CA HIS A 328 3.78 0.39 -10.08
C HIS A 328 3.28 -0.41 -11.30
N ILE A 329 2.38 -1.38 -11.11
CA ILE A 329 1.78 -2.14 -12.22
C ILE A 329 0.60 -1.34 -12.79
N PRO A 330 0.66 -0.83 -14.03
CA PRO A 330 -0.46 -0.12 -14.64
C PRO A 330 -1.62 -1.09 -14.87
N ASP A 331 -2.84 -0.64 -14.53
CA ASP A 331 -4.09 -1.37 -14.74
C ASP A 331 -4.03 -2.82 -14.19
N LEU A 332 -3.60 -2.97 -12.93
CA LEU A 332 -3.40 -4.27 -12.27
C LEU A 332 -4.57 -5.26 -12.42
N ALA A 333 -5.82 -4.77 -12.45
CA ALA A 333 -7.00 -5.59 -12.69
C ALA A 333 -7.00 -6.22 -14.10
N LEU A 334 -6.60 -5.48 -15.14
CA LEU A 334 -6.43 -6.00 -16.50
C LEU A 334 -5.28 -7.01 -16.58
N GLN A 335 -4.14 -6.75 -15.92
CA GLN A 335 -3.00 -7.69 -15.92
C GLN A 335 -3.38 -9.05 -15.29
N GLN A 336 -4.20 -9.03 -14.23
CA GLN A 336 -4.78 -10.24 -13.61
C GLN A 336 -5.79 -10.98 -14.52
N ASN A 337 -6.31 -10.34 -15.58
CA ASN A 337 -7.32 -10.90 -16.47
C ASN A 337 -6.75 -11.45 -17.81
N LEU A 338 -5.45 -11.29 -18.08
CA LEU A 338 -4.86 -11.71 -19.37
C LEU A 338 -4.93 -13.23 -19.60
N GLN A 339 -4.99 -14.01 -18.52
CA GLN A 339 -4.96 -15.47 -18.54
C GLN A 339 -6.35 -16.12 -18.75
N MET A 340 -7.20 -15.54 -19.60
CA MET A 340 -8.55 -16.04 -19.90
C MET A 340 -8.55 -17.48 -20.47
N GLY A 341 -7.47 -17.89 -21.15
CA GLY A 341 -7.30 -19.26 -21.65
C GLY A 341 -7.32 -20.36 -20.58
N ARG A 342 -7.20 -20.02 -19.29
CA ARG A 342 -7.48 -20.93 -18.16
C ARG A 342 -8.89 -21.55 -18.21
N LEU A 343 -9.86 -20.91 -18.87
CA LEU A 343 -11.20 -21.48 -19.08
C LEU A 343 -11.17 -22.81 -19.86
N CYS A 344 -10.13 -23.06 -20.64
CA CYS A 344 -9.99 -24.23 -21.51
C CYS A 344 -9.71 -25.54 -20.78
N ASP A 345 -9.45 -25.54 -19.46
CA ASP A 345 -9.39 -26.77 -18.63
C ASP A 345 -10.69 -27.61 -18.72
N ILE A 346 -11.80 -27.01 -19.17
CA ILE A 346 -13.07 -27.65 -19.55
C ILE A 346 -12.94 -28.71 -20.68
N LEU A 347 -11.80 -28.77 -21.38
CA LEU A 347 -11.47 -29.79 -22.39
C LEU A 347 -11.55 -31.22 -21.85
N ASP A 348 -11.14 -31.44 -20.58
CA ASP A 348 -11.45 -32.66 -19.84
C ASP A 348 -12.94 -32.66 -19.49
N ALA A 349 -13.69 -33.64 -20.00
CA ALA A 349 -15.12 -33.78 -19.79
C ALA A 349 -15.53 -33.89 -18.29
N ASN A 350 -14.59 -34.24 -17.41
CA ASN A 350 -14.80 -34.34 -15.97
C ASN A 350 -14.55 -33.03 -15.20
N VAL A 351 -14.08 -31.97 -15.87
CA VAL A 351 -13.83 -30.67 -15.22
C VAL A 351 -15.05 -29.76 -15.33
N ASP A 352 -15.44 -29.17 -14.19
CA ASP A 352 -16.21 -27.93 -14.16
C ASP A 352 -15.26 -26.77 -13.79
N VAL A 353 -15.38 -25.61 -14.44
CA VAL A 353 -14.45 -24.48 -14.25
C VAL A 353 -15.12 -23.31 -13.52
N ILE A 354 -14.48 -22.78 -12.48
CA ILE A 354 -14.82 -21.49 -11.88
C ILE A 354 -13.65 -20.54 -12.09
N TYR A 355 -13.84 -19.50 -12.90
CA TYR A 355 -12.83 -18.45 -13.10
C TYR A 355 -13.22 -17.21 -12.28
N ILE A 356 -12.33 -16.76 -11.41
CA ILE A 356 -12.52 -15.52 -10.66
C ILE A 356 -11.98 -14.38 -11.53
N CYS A 357 -12.86 -13.45 -11.91
CA CYS A 357 -12.50 -12.32 -12.76
C CYS A 357 -12.24 -11.06 -11.91
N PRO A 358 -11.13 -10.33 -12.12
CA PRO A 358 -10.84 -9.05 -11.45
C PRO A 358 -11.69 -7.88 -11.97
N LEU A 359 -12.55 -8.10 -12.97
CA LEU A 359 -13.35 -7.08 -13.66
C LEU A 359 -14.79 -7.57 -13.88
N HIS A 360 -15.70 -6.66 -14.19
CA HIS A 360 -17.09 -6.98 -14.56
C HIS A 360 -17.18 -7.11 -16.08
N LEU A 361 -17.27 -8.33 -16.61
CA LEU A 361 -17.37 -8.56 -18.06
C LEU A 361 -18.72 -8.08 -18.62
N SER A 362 -18.67 -7.38 -19.74
CA SER A 362 -19.83 -7.03 -20.56
C SER A 362 -20.51 -8.25 -21.19
N GLU A 363 -21.79 -8.11 -21.53
CA GLU A 363 -22.57 -9.17 -22.19
C GLU A 363 -21.96 -9.60 -23.54
N GLU A 364 -21.34 -8.67 -24.27
CA GLU A 364 -20.62 -8.93 -25.52
C GLU A 364 -19.47 -9.92 -25.31
N LEU A 365 -18.64 -9.71 -24.27
CA LEU A 365 -17.55 -10.63 -23.94
C LEU A 365 -18.04 -11.96 -23.35
N LEU A 366 -19.10 -11.95 -22.54
CA LEU A 366 -19.71 -13.19 -22.05
C LEU A 366 -20.26 -14.04 -23.21
N GLN A 367 -20.94 -13.42 -24.18
CA GLN A 367 -21.38 -14.10 -25.41
C GLN A 367 -20.19 -14.57 -26.26
N TYR A 368 -19.10 -13.81 -26.33
CA TYR A 368 -17.88 -14.20 -27.05
C TYR A 368 -17.27 -15.47 -26.43
N TYR A 369 -17.01 -15.49 -25.12
CA TYR A 369 -16.43 -16.66 -24.45
C TYR A 369 -17.38 -17.87 -24.40
N ASN A 370 -18.70 -17.67 -24.27
CA ASN A 370 -19.69 -18.74 -24.44
C ASN A 370 -19.55 -19.41 -25.82
N LYS A 371 -19.49 -18.63 -26.90
CA LYS A 371 -19.31 -19.15 -28.26
C LYS A 371 -17.95 -19.84 -28.44
N LEU A 372 -16.86 -19.19 -28.03
CA LEU A 372 -15.49 -19.71 -28.14
C LEU A 372 -15.34 -21.08 -27.47
N LEU A 373 -15.93 -21.28 -26.28
CA LEU A 373 -15.89 -22.56 -25.58
C LEU A 373 -16.84 -23.59 -26.23
N GLY A 374 -18.03 -23.17 -26.69
CA GLY A 374 -19.00 -24.03 -27.37
C GLY A 374 -18.50 -24.65 -28.69
N LEU A 375 -17.43 -24.11 -29.28
CA LEU A 375 -16.78 -24.63 -30.48
C LEU A 375 -16.26 -26.07 -30.37
N GLN A 376 -16.01 -26.64 -29.17
CA GLN A 376 -15.27 -27.91 -29.06
C GLN A 376 -15.92 -29.09 -29.82
N ALA A 377 -17.25 -29.11 -29.92
CA ALA A 377 -17.96 -30.13 -30.68
C ALA A 377 -17.84 -29.88 -32.21
N ALA A 378 -18.01 -28.64 -32.67
CA ALA A 378 -17.74 -28.22 -34.06
C ALA A 378 -16.29 -28.46 -34.50
N VAL A 379 -15.30 -28.24 -33.62
CA VAL A 379 -13.86 -28.55 -33.84
C VAL A 379 -13.61 -30.06 -33.95
N ARG A 380 -14.51 -30.91 -33.41
CA ARG A 380 -14.40 -32.37 -33.50
C ARG A 380 -15.10 -32.96 -34.72
N SER A 381 -16.20 -32.37 -35.17
CA SER A 381 -16.94 -32.81 -36.37
C SER A 381 -16.49 -32.15 -37.67
N GLY A 382 -15.99 -30.90 -37.61
CA GLY A 382 -15.74 -30.04 -38.77
C GLY A 382 -16.95 -29.20 -39.21
N ASN A 383 -18.10 -29.32 -38.53
CA ASN A 383 -19.32 -28.57 -38.88
C ASN A 383 -19.57 -27.44 -37.86
N PRO A 384 -19.72 -26.17 -38.29
CA PRO A 384 -20.05 -25.06 -37.39
C PRO A 384 -21.38 -25.19 -36.65
N GLU A 385 -22.32 -26.00 -37.15
CA GLU A 385 -23.66 -26.17 -36.56
C GLU A 385 -23.64 -27.05 -35.29
N ASP A 386 -22.62 -27.89 -35.10
CA ASP A 386 -22.45 -28.76 -33.93
C ASP A 386 -21.98 -27.99 -32.66
N MET A 387 -22.13 -26.66 -32.59
CA MET A 387 -21.77 -25.87 -31.41
C MET A 387 -22.64 -26.24 -30.19
N GLY A 388 -22.00 -26.67 -29.10
CA GLY A 388 -22.69 -27.03 -27.86
C GLY A 388 -22.76 -25.87 -26.85
N ASP A 389 -23.84 -25.79 -26.08
CA ASP A 389 -23.88 -24.90 -24.91
C ASP A 389 -23.10 -25.53 -23.74
N LEU A 390 -22.19 -24.77 -23.15
CA LEU A 390 -21.33 -25.17 -22.03
C LEU A 390 -21.51 -24.29 -20.79
N GLN A 391 -22.52 -23.42 -20.75
CA GLN A 391 -22.78 -22.49 -19.63
C GLN A 391 -22.90 -23.17 -18.25
N ASP A 392 -23.31 -24.43 -18.18
CA ASP A 392 -23.38 -25.18 -16.91
C ASP A 392 -22.05 -25.80 -16.46
N ARG A 393 -21.05 -25.88 -17.36
CA ARG A 393 -19.72 -26.44 -17.08
C ARG A 393 -18.67 -25.39 -16.74
N PHE A 394 -18.87 -24.11 -17.06
CA PHE A 394 -18.01 -23.02 -16.58
C PHE A 394 -18.80 -21.85 -16.00
N ARG A 395 -18.23 -21.17 -14.99
CA ARG A 395 -18.81 -19.94 -14.41
C ARG A 395 -17.70 -18.90 -14.20
N ILE A 396 -17.91 -17.71 -14.74
CA ILE A 396 -17.07 -16.54 -14.46
C ILE A 396 -17.70 -15.76 -13.30
N LEU A 397 -16.93 -15.44 -12.27
CA LEU A 397 -17.40 -14.77 -11.06
C LEU A 397 -16.53 -13.56 -10.69
N THR A 398 -17.14 -12.38 -10.66
CA THR A 398 -16.49 -11.13 -10.21
C THR A 398 -16.70 -10.94 -8.69
N PRO A 399 -15.64 -10.76 -7.88
CA PRO A 399 -15.74 -10.43 -6.45
C PRO A 399 -16.39 -9.06 -6.19
N GLU A 400 -17.40 -8.99 -5.32
CA GLU A 400 -18.12 -7.72 -5.12
C GLU A 400 -17.28 -6.59 -4.46
N ALA A 401 -16.16 -6.93 -3.83
CA ALA A 401 -15.28 -5.96 -3.17
C ALA A 401 -14.36 -5.16 -4.10
N ILE A 402 -14.31 -5.48 -5.40
CA ILE A 402 -13.49 -4.72 -6.39
C ILE A 402 -13.82 -3.23 -6.33
N ASN A 403 -15.11 -2.89 -6.38
CA ASN A 403 -15.58 -1.49 -6.36
C ASN A 403 -15.52 -0.86 -4.95
N SER A 404 -15.08 -1.60 -3.91
CA SER A 404 -15.00 -1.10 -2.53
C SER A 404 -13.66 -0.45 -2.19
N PHE A 405 -12.60 -0.70 -2.99
CA PHE A 405 -11.24 -0.25 -2.71
C PHE A 405 -10.53 0.35 -3.95
N PRO A 406 -11.15 1.29 -4.71
CA PRO A 406 -10.62 1.77 -5.98
C PRO A 406 -9.26 2.46 -5.88
N SER A 407 -8.91 3.03 -4.72
CA SER A 407 -7.61 3.64 -4.45
C SER A 407 -6.49 2.65 -4.06
N HIS A 408 -6.75 1.34 -4.08
CA HIS A 408 -5.81 0.32 -3.60
C HIS A 408 -5.56 -0.76 -4.65
N HIS A 409 -4.29 -0.91 -5.03
CA HIS A 409 -3.79 -1.98 -5.91
C HIS A 409 -3.79 -3.35 -5.20
N MET A 410 -4.97 -3.85 -4.82
CA MET A 410 -5.16 -5.16 -4.18
C MET A 410 -5.05 -6.30 -5.21
N CYS A 411 -4.39 -7.40 -4.82
CA CYS A 411 -4.42 -8.63 -5.61
C CYS A 411 -5.78 -9.34 -5.47
N LEU A 412 -6.15 -10.13 -6.48
CA LEU A 412 -7.48 -10.73 -6.63
C LEU A 412 -7.88 -11.62 -5.44
N SER A 413 -6.94 -12.34 -4.83
CA SER A 413 -7.18 -13.16 -3.64
C SER A 413 -7.64 -12.32 -2.45
N THR A 414 -7.09 -11.11 -2.28
CA THR A 414 -7.50 -10.15 -1.24
C THR A 414 -8.90 -9.60 -1.51
N GLN A 415 -9.19 -9.25 -2.77
CA GLN A 415 -10.54 -8.82 -3.18
C GLN A 415 -11.58 -9.92 -2.96
N LEU A 416 -11.24 -11.17 -3.28
CA LEU A 416 -12.10 -12.33 -3.06
C LEU A 416 -12.29 -12.65 -1.56
N MET A 417 -11.24 -12.55 -0.74
CA MET A 417 -11.33 -12.68 0.72
C MET A 417 -12.30 -11.67 1.33
N TYR A 418 -12.32 -10.43 0.82
CA TYR A 418 -13.28 -9.40 1.24
C TYR A 418 -14.66 -9.49 0.55
N SER A 419 -14.92 -10.53 -0.25
CA SER A 419 -16.17 -10.71 -1.03
C SER A 419 -17.02 -11.88 -0.53
N PRO A 420 -17.71 -11.74 0.62
CA PRO A 420 -18.45 -12.84 1.26
C PRO A 420 -19.64 -13.36 0.45
N LYS A 421 -20.25 -12.57 -0.46
CA LYS A 421 -21.31 -13.03 -1.36
C LYS A 421 -20.72 -13.94 -2.43
N THR A 422 -19.63 -13.54 -3.09
CA THR A 422 -18.95 -14.39 -4.08
C THR A 422 -18.35 -15.66 -3.44
N ILE A 423 -17.76 -15.58 -2.24
CA ILE A 423 -17.37 -16.79 -1.47
C ILE A 423 -18.57 -17.72 -1.21
N ARG A 424 -19.75 -17.19 -0.83
CA ARG A 424 -20.99 -17.99 -0.67
C ARG A 424 -21.45 -18.63 -1.99
N LYS A 425 -21.38 -17.90 -3.13
CA LYS A 425 -21.68 -18.46 -4.46
C LYS A 425 -20.78 -19.65 -4.79
N ILE A 426 -19.46 -19.49 -4.61
CA ILE A 426 -18.48 -20.57 -4.88
C ILE A 426 -18.78 -21.79 -4.01
N LYS A 427 -19.05 -21.61 -2.71
CA LYS A 427 -19.45 -22.70 -1.79
C LYS A 427 -20.70 -23.48 -2.22
N ILE A 428 -21.65 -22.82 -2.88
CA ILE A 428 -22.86 -23.47 -3.41
C ILE A 428 -22.51 -24.30 -4.66
N LEU A 429 -21.68 -23.76 -5.56
CA LEU A 429 -21.27 -24.43 -6.80
C LEU A 429 -20.41 -25.69 -6.55
N ILE A 430 -19.48 -25.63 -5.59
CA ILE A 430 -18.60 -26.77 -5.26
C ILE A 430 -19.23 -27.77 -4.27
N ARG A 431 -20.48 -27.57 -3.85
CA ARG A 431 -21.11 -28.39 -2.81
C ARG A 431 -21.21 -29.84 -3.27
N SER A 432 -20.63 -30.73 -2.47
CA SER A 432 -20.59 -32.18 -2.74
C SER A 432 -19.75 -32.60 -3.97
N ARG A 433 -18.83 -31.75 -4.45
CA ARG A 433 -17.86 -32.07 -5.52
C ARG A 433 -16.43 -32.01 -4.97
N ASP A 434 -15.52 -32.82 -5.52
CA ASP A 434 -14.08 -32.59 -5.32
C ASP A 434 -13.70 -31.26 -5.99
N ALA A 435 -12.99 -30.38 -5.28
CA ALA A 435 -12.60 -29.08 -5.82
C ALA A 435 -11.22 -28.63 -5.31
N TYR A 436 -10.49 -27.87 -6.12
CA TYR A 436 -9.19 -27.28 -5.76
C TYR A 436 -8.94 -25.95 -6.46
N ILE A 437 -8.06 -25.13 -5.89
CA ILE A 437 -7.66 -23.82 -6.43
C ILE A 437 -6.40 -23.96 -7.30
N ILE A 438 -6.38 -23.29 -8.45
CA ILE A 438 -5.15 -22.97 -9.21
C ILE A 438 -4.94 -21.46 -9.14
N GLY A 439 -3.92 -21.03 -8.39
CA GLY A 439 -3.60 -19.62 -8.19
C GLY A 439 -2.96 -18.93 -9.40
N GLY A 440 -2.52 -17.70 -9.21
CA GLY A 440 -1.58 -16.99 -10.09
C GLY A 440 -0.20 -17.00 -9.44
N VAL A 441 0.28 -15.82 -9.03
CA VAL A 441 1.45 -15.66 -8.16
C VAL A 441 1.02 -15.88 -6.69
N PRO A 442 1.58 -16.87 -5.97
CA PRO A 442 1.11 -17.26 -4.64
C PRO A 442 1.20 -16.15 -3.57
N HIS A 443 0.09 -15.86 -2.88
CA HIS A 443 -0.02 -14.87 -1.82
C HIS A 443 -0.53 -15.49 -0.50
N ARG A 444 -0.25 -14.83 0.64
CA ARG A 444 -0.75 -15.26 1.96
C ARG A 444 -2.29 -15.28 2.04
N ASP A 445 -2.97 -14.47 1.24
CA ASP A 445 -4.44 -14.41 1.21
C ASP A 445 -5.06 -15.56 0.38
N ASP A 446 -4.31 -16.25 -0.48
CA ASP A 446 -4.78 -17.50 -1.11
C ASP A 446 -5.03 -18.58 -0.06
N LEU A 447 -4.18 -18.65 0.96
CA LEU A 447 -4.36 -19.56 2.09
C LEU A 447 -5.64 -19.22 2.88
N ALA A 448 -5.95 -17.93 3.02
CA ALA A 448 -7.17 -17.45 3.66
C ALA A 448 -8.42 -17.80 2.83
N VAL A 449 -8.39 -17.59 1.50
CA VAL A 449 -9.49 -18.00 0.60
C VAL A 449 -9.67 -19.52 0.61
N ALA A 450 -8.59 -20.29 0.62
CA ALA A 450 -8.61 -21.75 0.70
C ALA A 450 -9.19 -22.26 2.04
N ASP A 451 -8.90 -21.59 3.17
CA ASP A 451 -9.53 -21.84 4.47
C ASP A 451 -11.02 -21.46 4.46
N MET A 452 -11.35 -20.29 3.90
CA MET A 452 -12.73 -19.83 3.78
C MET A 452 -13.57 -20.80 2.96
N LEU A 453 -13.06 -21.33 1.84
CA LEU A 453 -13.75 -22.29 0.97
C LEU A 453 -13.62 -23.76 1.44
N ASN A 454 -12.64 -24.07 2.30
CA ASN A 454 -12.21 -25.41 2.70
C ASN A 454 -11.79 -26.32 1.53
N VAL A 455 -10.91 -25.82 0.65
CA VAL A 455 -10.37 -26.56 -0.50
C VAL A 455 -8.84 -26.52 -0.52
N PRO A 456 -8.14 -27.55 -1.05
CA PRO A 456 -6.71 -27.48 -1.29
C PRO A 456 -6.35 -26.52 -2.43
N ILE A 457 -5.08 -26.10 -2.47
CA ILE A 457 -4.49 -25.33 -3.57
C ILE A 457 -3.48 -26.24 -4.29
N LEU A 458 -3.51 -26.24 -5.62
CA LEU A 458 -2.46 -26.80 -6.47
C LEU A 458 -1.41 -25.70 -6.73
N GLY A 459 -0.49 -25.53 -5.78
CA GLY A 459 0.55 -24.50 -5.81
C GLY A 459 1.51 -24.62 -4.62
N PRO A 460 2.62 -23.88 -4.63
CA PRO A 460 3.62 -23.92 -3.56
C PRO A 460 3.17 -23.07 -2.35
N VAL A 461 3.86 -23.21 -1.22
CA VAL A 461 3.71 -22.30 -0.08
C VAL A 461 4.15 -20.89 -0.52
N PRO A 462 3.38 -19.81 -0.26
CA PRO A 462 3.72 -18.45 -0.71
C PRO A 462 5.12 -17.95 -0.30
N GLU A 463 5.63 -18.41 0.84
CA GLU A 463 6.95 -18.02 1.35
C GLU A 463 8.08 -18.78 0.63
N VAL A 464 7.85 -20.04 0.24
CA VAL A 464 8.75 -20.80 -0.66
C VAL A 464 8.73 -20.18 -2.07
N ALA A 465 7.55 -19.76 -2.54
CA ALA A 465 7.40 -19.08 -3.83
C ALA A 465 8.18 -17.77 -3.88
N HIS A 466 7.98 -16.88 -2.89
CA HIS A 466 8.67 -15.59 -2.84
C HIS A 466 10.20 -15.73 -2.79
N VAL A 467 10.72 -16.71 -2.03
CA VAL A 467 12.18 -16.97 -1.98
C VAL A 467 12.71 -17.45 -3.32
N TYR A 468 12.13 -18.50 -3.92
CA TYR A 468 12.73 -19.14 -5.12
C TYR A 468 12.36 -18.47 -6.45
N SER A 469 11.28 -17.69 -6.51
CA SER A 469 11.01 -16.81 -7.66
C SER A 469 11.87 -15.54 -7.65
N SER A 470 12.56 -15.20 -6.54
CA SER A 470 13.50 -14.06 -6.57
C SER A 470 14.69 -14.37 -7.49
N LYS A 471 15.28 -13.37 -8.16
CA LYS A 471 16.38 -13.61 -9.11
C LYS A 471 17.58 -14.31 -8.46
N SER A 472 17.92 -13.96 -7.23
CA SER A 472 18.97 -14.64 -6.46
C SER A 472 18.53 -16.04 -5.98
N GLY A 473 17.22 -16.24 -5.73
CA GLY A 473 16.64 -17.54 -5.41
C GLY A 473 16.63 -18.52 -6.58
N SER A 474 16.36 -18.07 -7.81
CA SER A 474 16.37 -18.90 -9.01
C SER A 474 17.78 -19.40 -9.33
N LYS A 475 18.81 -18.55 -9.23
CA LYS A 475 20.22 -18.98 -9.33
C LYS A 475 20.58 -20.05 -8.30
N ARG A 476 20.09 -19.95 -7.05
CA ARG A 476 20.27 -20.99 -6.01
C ARG A 476 19.59 -22.32 -6.37
N ILE A 477 18.49 -22.32 -7.12
CA ILE A 477 17.89 -23.54 -7.71
C ILE A 477 18.78 -24.08 -8.83
N PHE A 478 19.20 -23.26 -9.79
CA PHE A 478 19.97 -23.70 -10.95
C PHE A 478 21.35 -24.27 -10.57
N ALA A 479 22.05 -23.62 -9.63
CA ALA A 479 23.30 -24.13 -9.06
C ALA A 479 23.10 -25.47 -8.33
N SER A 480 21.99 -25.65 -7.62
CA SER A 480 21.63 -26.93 -6.99
C SER A 480 21.33 -28.02 -8.03
N ALA A 481 20.66 -27.65 -9.15
CA ALA A 481 20.30 -28.54 -10.26
C ALA A 481 21.49 -28.88 -11.18
N ARG A 482 22.61 -28.17 -11.07
CA ARG A 482 23.80 -28.27 -11.94
C ARG A 482 23.44 -28.13 -13.42
N VAL A 483 22.57 -27.16 -13.74
CA VAL A 483 22.30 -26.71 -15.11
C VAL A 483 23.20 -25.53 -15.47
N PRO A 484 23.53 -25.31 -16.77
CA PRO A 484 24.29 -24.13 -17.16
C PRO A 484 23.50 -22.84 -16.87
N THR A 485 24.22 -21.80 -16.47
CA THR A 485 23.70 -20.44 -16.19
C THR A 485 24.69 -19.41 -16.71
N PRO A 486 24.26 -18.18 -17.06
CA PRO A 486 25.22 -17.11 -17.36
C PRO A 486 26.19 -16.91 -16.18
N PRO A 487 27.49 -16.64 -16.44
CA PRO A 487 28.42 -16.16 -15.44
C PRO A 487 27.85 -14.92 -14.72
N GLY A 488 27.94 -14.89 -13.39
CA GLY A 488 27.26 -13.85 -12.62
C GLY A 488 27.38 -14.03 -11.11
N GLU A 489 26.87 -13.04 -10.38
CA GLU A 489 26.89 -12.99 -8.92
C GLU A 489 25.54 -12.52 -8.37
N SER A 490 25.14 -13.01 -7.19
CA SER A 490 23.78 -12.90 -6.65
C SER A 490 23.75 -12.38 -5.21
N ASP A 491 22.55 -12.08 -4.69
CA ASP A 491 22.35 -11.55 -3.34
C ASP A 491 23.18 -10.26 -3.08
N ILE A 492 23.18 -9.34 -4.06
CA ILE A 492 23.94 -8.07 -4.02
C ILE A 492 23.10 -6.95 -3.41
N TYR A 493 23.53 -6.43 -2.25
CA TYR A 493 22.79 -5.43 -1.44
C TYR A 493 23.53 -4.10 -1.20
N SER A 494 24.83 -3.99 -1.50
CA SER A 494 25.58 -2.73 -1.37
C SER A 494 26.24 -2.29 -2.68
N LYS A 495 26.43 -0.97 -2.86
CA LYS A 495 27.13 -0.41 -4.04
C LYS A 495 28.60 -0.88 -4.08
N GLU A 496 29.24 -1.03 -2.93
CA GLU A 496 30.61 -1.52 -2.81
C GLU A 496 30.73 -2.99 -3.24
N GLN A 497 29.81 -3.83 -2.78
CA GLN A 497 29.68 -5.23 -3.21
C GLN A 497 29.43 -5.30 -4.72
N MET A 498 28.49 -4.50 -5.25
CA MET A 498 28.17 -4.46 -6.68
C MET A 498 29.39 -4.11 -7.55
N ILE A 499 30.19 -3.10 -7.17
CA ILE A 499 31.40 -2.71 -7.92
C ILE A 499 32.49 -3.78 -7.80
N HIS A 500 32.68 -4.38 -6.61
CA HIS A 500 33.67 -5.42 -6.40
C HIS A 500 33.34 -6.70 -7.20
N SER A 501 32.11 -7.21 -7.08
CA SER A 501 31.62 -8.37 -7.81
C SER A 501 31.68 -8.14 -9.33
N LEU A 502 31.28 -6.97 -9.82
CA LEU A 502 31.39 -6.65 -11.25
C LEU A 502 32.85 -6.58 -11.72
N SER A 503 33.76 -5.99 -10.93
CA SER A 503 35.19 -5.98 -11.25
C SER A 503 35.75 -7.39 -11.38
N GLN A 504 35.42 -8.28 -10.44
CA GLN A 504 35.84 -9.68 -10.47
C GLN A 504 35.27 -10.41 -11.69
N LEU A 505 33.97 -10.29 -11.94
CA LEU A 505 33.29 -10.89 -13.08
C LEU A 505 33.89 -10.44 -14.44
N ILE A 506 34.28 -9.17 -14.58
CA ILE A 506 34.95 -8.66 -15.79
C ILE A 506 36.35 -9.23 -15.96
N VAL A 507 37.13 -9.37 -14.88
CA VAL A 507 38.50 -9.90 -14.91
C VAL A 507 38.52 -11.41 -15.23
N ASP A 508 37.53 -12.15 -14.72
CA ASP A 508 37.35 -13.58 -15.02
C ASP A 508 36.80 -13.80 -16.44
N ASN A 509 35.92 -12.91 -16.93
CA ASN A 509 35.19 -13.05 -18.19
C ASN A 509 35.45 -11.87 -19.17
N VAL A 510 36.72 -11.59 -19.46
CA VAL A 510 37.19 -10.43 -20.27
C VAL A 510 36.55 -10.33 -21.68
N GLU A 511 35.95 -11.41 -22.18
CA GLU A 511 35.26 -11.44 -23.48
C GLU A 511 33.79 -10.97 -23.42
N VAL A 512 33.19 -10.88 -22.23
CA VAL A 512 31.79 -10.46 -22.05
C VAL A 512 31.66 -8.95 -22.27
N ARG A 513 31.05 -8.57 -23.41
CA ARG A 513 30.83 -7.16 -23.77
C ARG A 513 29.78 -6.47 -22.90
N ARG A 514 28.67 -7.15 -22.62
CA ARG A 514 27.46 -6.59 -21.98
C ARG A 514 27.16 -7.31 -20.67
N TRP A 515 26.87 -6.53 -19.63
CA TRP A 515 26.45 -7.02 -18.32
C TRP A 515 25.02 -6.59 -18.04
N LEU A 516 24.22 -7.50 -17.47
CA LEU A 516 22.84 -7.30 -17.04
C LEU A 516 22.78 -7.15 -15.52
N PHE A 517 21.94 -6.23 -15.06
CA PHE A 517 21.59 -6.02 -13.66
C PHE A 517 20.10 -6.34 -13.50
N LYS A 518 19.73 -7.28 -12.62
CA LYS A 518 18.34 -7.67 -12.38
C LYS A 518 17.96 -7.52 -10.91
N ALA A 519 16.94 -6.73 -10.61
CA ALA A 519 16.40 -6.58 -9.25
C ALA A 519 15.58 -7.83 -8.83
N ASN A 520 15.69 -8.25 -7.57
CA ASN A 520 15.26 -9.58 -7.11
C ASN A 520 13.78 -9.90 -7.32
N ASP A 521 12.86 -8.98 -6.99
CA ASP A 521 11.43 -9.29 -6.97
C ASP A 521 10.72 -9.03 -8.31
N GLU A 522 11.37 -8.32 -9.23
CA GLU A 522 10.77 -7.78 -10.46
C GLU A 522 10.54 -8.84 -11.56
N ARG A 523 9.60 -8.54 -12.47
CA ARG A 523 9.06 -9.48 -13.47
C ARG A 523 9.04 -8.89 -14.88
N GLY A 524 8.90 -9.74 -15.90
CA GLY A 524 8.68 -9.31 -17.30
C GLY A 524 9.75 -8.37 -17.87
N GLY A 525 10.99 -8.46 -17.35
CA GLY A 525 12.10 -7.56 -17.69
C GLY A 525 12.01 -6.13 -17.15
N ASP A 526 10.94 -5.74 -16.45
CA ASP A 526 10.74 -4.36 -15.95
C ASP A 526 11.80 -3.90 -14.94
N GLY A 527 12.41 -4.85 -14.21
CA GLY A 527 13.50 -4.63 -13.25
C GLY A 527 14.88 -5.01 -13.79
N THR A 528 15.07 -4.99 -15.11
CA THR A 528 16.36 -5.23 -15.76
C THR A 528 16.98 -3.92 -16.23
N ALA A 529 18.30 -3.79 -16.09
CA ALA A 529 19.13 -2.79 -16.75
C ALA A 529 20.36 -3.48 -17.39
N PHE A 530 21.00 -2.84 -18.36
CA PHE A 530 22.20 -3.38 -19.01
C PHE A 530 23.27 -2.31 -19.25
N CYS A 531 24.52 -2.73 -19.44
CA CYS A 531 25.64 -1.85 -19.79
C CYS A 531 26.68 -2.58 -20.65
N ASP A 532 27.12 -1.94 -21.76
CA ASP A 532 28.17 -2.44 -22.65
C ASP A 532 29.56 -2.06 -22.10
N VAL A 533 29.90 -2.60 -20.92
CA VAL A 533 31.08 -2.18 -20.14
C VAL A 533 32.38 -2.20 -20.96
N THR A 534 32.62 -3.26 -21.75
CA THR A 534 33.80 -3.40 -22.61
C THR A 534 33.93 -2.31 -23.68
N SER A 535 32.82 -1.67 -24.08
CA SER A 535 32.82 -0.55 -25.02
C SER A 535 33.19 0.80 -24.39
N HIS A 536 33.17 0.89 -23.05
CA HIS A 536 33.34 2.15 -22.30
C HIS A 536 34.47 2.12 -21.24
N LEU A 537 35.04 0.95 -20.94
CA LEU A 537 36.10 0.76 -19.95
C LEU A 537 37.49 1.12 -20.54
N GLU A 538 38.09 2.22 -20.10
CA GLU A 538 39.35 2.74 -20.65
C GLU A 538 40.51 1.73 -20.46
N CYS A 539 40.60 1.08 -19.30
CA CYS A 539 41.62 0.09 -19.05
C CYS A 539 41.46 -1.23 -19.82
N HIS A 540 40.36 -1.46 -20.57
CA HIS A 540 40.10 -2.73 -21.26
C HIS A 540 41.21 -3.11 -22.26
N ARG A 541 41.73 -2.13 -23.02
CA ARG A 541 42.85 -2.36 -23.96
C ARG A 541 44.17 -2.71 -23.26
N TRP A 542 44.32 -2.35 -22.00
CA TRP A 542 45.45 -2.75 -21.16
C TRP A 542 45.19 -4.13 -20.52
N LEU A 543 43.97 -4.38 -20.04
CA LEU A 543 43.53 -5.67 -19.49
C LEU A 543 43.75 -6.84 -20.46
N GLN A 544 43.37 -6.66 -21.73
CA GLN A 544 43.61 -7.65 -22.79
C GLN A 544 45.11 -7.96 -22.95
N ARG A 545 45.99 -6.95 -22.86
CA ARG A 545 47.45 -7.11 -23.00
C ARG A 545 48.06 -7.83 -21.80
N GLU A 546 47.61 -7.57 -20.58
CA GLU A 546 48.10 -8.31 -19.41
C GLU A 546 47.63 -9.77 -19.41
N ARG A 547 46.37 -10.03 -19.80
CA ARG A 547 45.87 -11.41 -20.00
C ARG A 547 46.70 -12.17 -21.05
N GLN A 548 47.12 -11.51 -22.13
CA GLN A 548 48.04 -12.08 -23.13
C GLN A 548 49.47 -12.28 -22.60
N ARG A 549 49.98 -11.39 -21.74
CA ARG A 549 51.33 -11.50 -21.15
C ARG A 549 51.46 -12.62 -20.12
N HIS A 550 50.45 -12.80 -19.27
CA HIS A 550 50.43 -13.87 -18.27
C HIS A 550 49.98 -15.22 -18.86
N GLY A 551 49.14 -15.20 -19.90
CA GLY A 551 48.55 -16.39 -20.49
C GLY A 551 47.47 -17.02 -19.60
N PRO A 552 46.64 -17.95 -20.14
CA PRO A 552 45.43 -18.40 -19.47
C PRO A 552 45.67 -19.03 -18.09
N ALA A 553 46.74 -19.84 -17.97
CA ALA A 553 47.04 -20.56 -16.74
C ALA A 553 47.45 -19.63 -15.59
N ALA A 554 48.35 -18.67 -15.83
CA ALA A 554 48.78 -17.75 -14.78
C ALA A 554 47.75 -16.64 -14.51
N TRP A 555 46.98 -16.21 -15.52
CA TRP A 555 45.87 -15.26 -15.33
C TRP A 555 44.90 -15.75 -14.26
N SER A 556 44.54 -17.05 -14.26
CA SER A 556 43.62 -17.64 -13.27
C SER A 556 44.06 -17.58 -11.79
N THR A 557 45.25 -17.04 -11.48
CA THR A 557 45.77 -16.91 -10.12
C THR A 557 45.58 -15.50 -9.55
N LYS A 558 45.05 -15.42 -8.32
CA LYS A 558 44.52 -14.17 -7.72
C LYS A 558 45.46 -12.95 -7.76
N TRP A 559 46.77 -13.15 -7.61
CA TRP A 559 47.76 -12.05 -7.62
C TRP A 559 47.87 -11.37 -8.99
N ALA A 560 47.57 -12.07 -10.10
CA ALA A 560 47.53 -11.46 -11.43
C ALA A 560 46.30 -10.56 -11.61
N HIS A 561 45.23 -10.81 -10.86
CA HIS A 561 44.00 -10.02 -10.90
C HIS A 561 44.08 -8.71 -10.11
N GLU A 562 44.89 -8.63 -9.04
CA GLU A 562 44.94 -7.46 -8.14
C GLU A 562 45.15 -6.11 -8.87
N PRO A 563 46.11 -5.94 -9.80
CA PRO A 563 46.32 -4.67 -10.50
C PRO A 563 45.17 -4.32 -11.46
N ALA A 564 44.43 -5.32 -11.95
CA ALA A 564 43.27 -5.14 -12.82
C ALA A 564 42.04 -4.73 -12.01
N LEU A 565 41.74 -5.45 -10.92
CA LEU A 565 40.64 -5.16 -10.00
C LEU A 565 40.69 -3.72 -9.48
N VAL A 566 41.88 -3.24 -9.09
CA VAL A 566 42.05 -1.86 -8.60
C VAL A 566 41.63 -0.83 -9.67
N LYS A 567 42.13 -0.94 -10.91
CA LYS A 567 41.77 0.01 -11.98
C LYS A 567 40.29 -0.05 -12.35
N ILE A 568 39.76 -1.26 -12.57
CA ILE A 568 38.36 -1.47 -12.95
C ILE A 568 37.43 -0.93 -11.86
N SER A 569 37.75 -1.13 -10.58
CA SER A 569 36.95 -0.60 -9.46
C SER A 569 36.97 0.94 -9.35
N GLN A 570 37.99 1.60 -9.91
CA GLN A 570 38.09 3.07 -9.97
C GLN A 570 37.30 3.65 -11.16
N GLU A 571 37.30 2.97 -12.32
CA GLU A 571 36.59 3.39 -13.53
C GLU A 571 35.08 3.10 -13.46
N LEU A 572 34.68 1.92 -12.95
CA LEU A 572 33.29 1.45 -12.95
C LEU A 572 32.25 2.42 -12.33
N PRO A 573 32.50 3.10 -11.18
CA PRO A 573 31.50 3.98 -10.58
C PRO A 573 31.09 5.16 -11.47
N GLY A 574 32.00 5.66 -12.32
CA GLY A 574 31.71 6.69 -13.31
C GLY A 574 31.06 6.12 -14.56
N LEU A 575 31.62 5.03 -15.10
CA LEU A 575 31.11 4.32 -16.27
C LEU A 575 29.64 3.92 -16.10
N LEU A 576 29.28 3.28 -14.98
CA LEU A 576 27.92 2.82 -14.72
C LEU A 576 26.91 3.98 -14.60
N ALA A 577 27.34 5.12 -14.07
CA ALA A 577 26.49 6.30 -13.93
C ALA A 577 26.20 7.00 -15.28
N GLN A 578 26.99 6.74 -16.32
CA GLN A 578 26.84 7.33 -17.65
C GLN A 578 26.27 6.34 -18.69
N HIS A 579 26.49 5.03 -18.51
CA HIS A 579 26.25 4.03 -19.55
C HIS A 579 25.32 2.86 -19.17
N VAL A 580 24.77 2.81 -17.95
CA VAL A 580 23.71 1.82 -17.64
C VAL A 580 22.36 2.29 -18.18
N GLN A 581 21.69 1.43 -18.94
CA GLN A 581 20.36 1.67 -19.52
C GLN A 581 19.32 0.74 -18.88
N PRO A 582 18.36 1.28 -18.09
CA PRO A 582 17.21 0.52 -17.61
C PRO A 582 16.26 0.15 -18.77
N VAL A 583 15.86 -1.12 -18.85
CA VAL A 583 15.04 -1.63 -19.98
C VAL A 583 13.61 -1.06 -19.97
N ASN A 584 13.09 -0.68 -18.79
CA ASN A 584 11.82 0.03 -18.65
C ASN A 584 12.05 1.46 -18.13
N GLU A 585 12.42 2.37 -19.03
CA GLU A 585 12.63 3.80 -18.75
C GLU A 585 11.38 4.48 -18.14
N LYS A 586 10.16 4.07 -18.52
CA LYS A 586 8.91 4.61 -17.95
C LYS A 586 8.82 4.35 -16.44
N ARG A 587 9.41 3.25 -15.94
CA ARG A 587 9.50 2.91 -14.51
C ARG A 587 10.78 3.42 -13.86
N PHE A 588 11.92 3.28 -14.53
CA PHE A 588 13.24 3.63 -14.04
C PHE A 588 13.91 4.67 -14.97
N PRO A 589 13.51 5.96 -14.90
CA PRO A 589 14.02 6.99 -15.82
C PRO A 589 15.45 7.46 -15.52
N THR A 590 16.08 6.99 -14.44
CA THR A 590 17.52 7.19 -14.18
C THR A 590 18.12 5.96 -13.49
N TRP A 591 19.43 5.79 -13.63
CA TRP A 591 20.20 4.73 -12.98
C TRP A 591 20.10 4.78 -11.45
N GLU A 592 20.04 5.97 -10.82
CA GLU A 592 19.94 6.09 -9.36
C GLU A 592 18.64 5.49 -8.81
N LYS A 593 17.52 5.68 -9.53
CA LYS A 593 16.23 5.08 -9.14
C LYS A 593 16.26 3.57 -9.28
N PHE A 594 16.83 3.06 -10.38
CA PHE A 594 17.04 1.62 -10.56
C PHE A 594 17.92 1.06 -9.43
N LEU A 595 19.06 1.69 -9.16
CA LEU A 595 20.04 1.25 -8.17
C LEU A 595 19.48 1.29 -6.74
N GLN A 596 18.66 2.29 -6.40
CA GLN A 596 17.94 2.31 -5.11
C GLN A 596 17.00 1.11 -4.96
N THR A 597 16.27 0.73 -6.01
CA THR A 597 15.40 -0.45 -5.99
C THR A 597 16.20 -1.75 -5.96
N PHE A 598 17.22 -1.87 -6.81
CA PHE A 598 18.12 -3.02 -6.86
C PHE A 598 18.79 -3.29 -5.50
N LEU A 599 19.37 -2.27 -4.86
CA LEU A 599 20.03 -2.45 -3.56
C LEU A 599 19.04 -2.70 -2.40
N SER A 600 17.79 -2.23 -2.49
CA SER A 600 16.78 -2.44 -1.44
C SER A 600 16.09 -3.81 -1.49
N GLN A 601 15.94 -4.41 -2.67
CA GLN A 601 15.47 -5.80 -2.85
C GLN A 601 16.62 -6.82 -2.83
N GLY A 602 17.84 -6.36 -3.08
CA GLY A 602 18.92 -7.18 -3.60
C GLY A 602 18.77 -7.44 -5.10
N GLY A 603 19.85 -7.87 -5.74
CA GLY A 603 19.81 -8.24 -7.15
C GLY A 603 20.95 -9.13 -7.60
N VAL A 604 20.93 -9.44 -8.90
CA VAL A 604 21.88 -10.33 -9.58
C VAL A 604 22.56 -9.55 -10.71
N ILE A 605 23.86 -9.77 -10.88
CA ILE A 605 24.63 -9.37 -12.07
C ILE A 605 24.83 -10.62 -12.93
N GLU A 606 24.54 -10.53 -14.23
CA GLU A 606 24.69 -11.65 -15.19
C GLU A 606 25.41 -11.19 -16.46
N ALA A 607 26.27 -12.02 -17.00
CA ALA A 607 26.83 -11.86 -18.34
C ALA A 607 25.72 -12.00 -19.39
N PHE A 608 25.68 -11.09 -20.36
CA PHE A 608 24.96 -11.32 -21.61
C PHE A 608 25.74 -12.34 -22.47
N PRO A 609 25.07 -13.14 -23.32
CA PRO A 609 25.75 -14.02 -24.26
C PRO A 609 26.81 -13.35 -25.14
N LEU A 610 27.78 -14.13 -25.60
CA LEU A 610 28.88 -13.66 -26.45
C LEU A 610 28.50 -13.49 -27.94
N SER A 611 27.30 -13.92 -28.32
CA SER A 611 26.73 -13.76 -29.67
C SER A 611 25.80 -12.54 -29.72
N GLU A 612 25.72 -11.88 -30.87
CA GLU A 612 24.68 -10.87 -31.13
C GLU A 612 23.32 -11.53 -31.47
N ASN A 613 23.34 -12.72 -32.11
CA ASN A 613 22.16 -13.55 -32.32
C ASN A 613 21.89 -14.41 -31.08
N VAL A 614 20.78 -14.13 -30.41
CA VAL A 614 20.36 -14.71 -29.12
C VAL A 614 18.86 -14.97 -29.18
N THR A 615 18.40 -16.11 -28.66
CA THR A 615 16.97 -16.42 -28.55
C THR A 615 16.63 -16.83 -27.12
N ASN A 616 15.58 -16.22 -26.55
CA ASN A 616 15.07 -16.62 -25.24
C ASN A 616 13.96 -17.66 -25.41
N LEU A 617 13.81 -18.57 -24.45
CA LEU A 617 12.74 -19.56 -24.41
C LEU A 617 12.05 -19.55 -23.05
N THR A 618 10.75 -19.82 -23.01
CA THR A 618 10.02 -20.13 -21.77
C THR A 618 9.52 -21.58 -21.84
N VAL A 619 9.77 -22.36 -20.78
CA VAL A 619 9.25 -23.73 -20.63
C VAL A 619 8.34 -23.78 -19.41
N ASP A 620 7.07 -24.12 -19.65
CA ASP A 620 6.08 -24.29 -18.60
C ASP A 620 6.08 -25.72 -18.07
N MET A 621 6.05 -25.84 -16.75
CA MET A 621 6.16 -27.11 -16.04
C MET A 621 5.10 -27.25 -14.94
N LEU A 622 4.80 -28.50 -14.60
CA LEU A 622 3.86 -28.88 -13.56
C LEU A 622 4.47 -29.98 -12.67
N ILE A 623 4.54 -29.71 -11.36
CA ILE A 623 4.73 -30.72 -10.32
C ILE A 623 3.34 -31.14 -9.85
N GLU A 624 2.91 -32.36 -10.18
CA GLU A 624 1.66 -32.93 -9.66
C GLU A 624 1.76 -33.19 -8.14
N PRO A 625 0.64 -33.24 -7.39
CA PRO A 625 0.63 -33.59 -5.96
C PRO A 625 1.24 -34.97 -5.61
N THR A 626 1.37 -35.88 -6.58
CA THR A 626 2.12 -37.15 -6.47
C THR A 626 3.64 -36.97 -6.55
N GLY A 627 4.12 -35.77 -6.88
CA GLY A 627 5.52 -35.49 -7.19
C GLY A 627 5.96 -35.90 -8.60
N ASN A 628 5.02 -36.18 -9.52
CA ASN A 628 5.34 -36.35 -10.93
C ASN A 628 5.69 -34.99 -11.55
N ILE A 629 6.72 -34.94 -12.40
CA ILE A 629 7.14 -33.74 -13.11
C ILE A 629 6.72 -33.85 -14.57
N LYS A 630 6.08 -32.81 -15.10
CA LYS A 630 5.67 -32.70 -16.51
C LYS A 630 6.10 -31.36 -17.09
N ILE A 631 6.47 -31.37 -18.36
CA ILE A 631 6.51 -30.17 -19.20
C ILE A 631 5.11 -30.06 -19.83
N VAL A 632 4.53 -28.86 -19.84
CA VAL A 632 3.15 -28.60 -20.29
C VAL A 632 3.05 -27.56 -21.40
N SER A 633 4.09 -26.75 -21.60
CA SER A 633 4.32 -25.97 -22.82
C SER A 633 5.80 -25.62 -22.98
N SER A 634 6.22 -25.24 -24.18
CA SER A 634 7.55 -24.73 -24.49
C SER A 634 7.46 -23.80 -25.71
N GLY A 635 8.09 -22.63 -25.63
CA GLY A 635 8.03 -21.62 -26.69
C GLY A 635 9.26 -20.70 -26.73
N ASP A 636 9.57 -20.16 -27.92
CA ASP A 636 10.61 -19.13 -28.11
C ASP A 636 9.97 -17.74 -27.94
N GLN A 637 10.56 -16.86 -27.12
CA GLN A 637 10.00 -15.55 -26.78
C GLN A 637 10.12 -14.53 -27.94
N LEU A 638 9.12 -13.66 -28.07
CA LEU A 638 9.11 -12.48 -28.94
C LEU A 638 9.23 -11.19 -28.12
N HIS A 639 9.96 -10.19 -28.62
CA HIS A 639 10.48 -9.04 -27.86
C HIS A 639 9.96 -7.67 -28.33
N ALA A 640 8.71 -7.62 -28.81
CA ALA A 640 7.99 -6.41 -29.23
C ALA A 640 7.99 -5.25 -28.21
N ASP A 641 8.26 -5.55 -26.94
CA ASP A 641 8.17 -4.62 -25.81
C ASP A 641 9.53 -4.21 -25.23
N GLY A 642 10.62 -4.55 -25.93
CA GLY A 642 12.02 -4.26 -25.59
C GLY A 642 12.88 -5.52 -25.59
N PRO A 643 14.20 -5.43 -25.84
CA PRO A 643 15.09 -6.57 -26.15
C PRO A 643 15.29 -7.58 -25.01
N LEU A 644 14.69 -7.33 -23.83
CA LEU A 644 14.71 -8.20 -22.65
C LEU A 644 13.32 -8.31 -21.99
N ARG A 645 12.24 -8.01 -22.73
CA ARG A 645 10.84 -8.03 -22.25
C ARG A 645 9.99 -8.92 -23.17
N SER A 646 9.72 -10.15 -22.72
CA SER A 646 8.85 -11.09 -23.43
C SER A 646 7.45 -10.51 -23.61
N SER A 647 6.93 -10.62 -24.82
CA SER A 647 5.67 -10.02 -25.26
C SER A 647 4.73 -11.01 -25.96
N GLY A 648 5.27 -12.15 -26.40
CA GLY A 648 4.60 -13.22 -27.11
C GLY A 648 5.56 -14.39 -27.28
N THR A 649 5.13 -15.44 -27.97
CA THR A 649 5.92 -16.67 -28.12
C THR A 649 5.52 -17.50 -29.34
N THR A 650 6.47 -18.26 -29.90
CA THR A 650 6.20 -19.43 -30.75
C THR A 650 5.71 -20.61 -29.90
N ILE A 651 4.93 -21.53 -30.46
CA ILE A 651 4.56 -22.81 -29.80
C ILE A 651 4.46 -23.91 -30.87
N PRO A 652 5.16 -25.05 -30.74
CA PRO A 652 6.24 -25.32 -29.79
C PRO A 652 7.48 -24.45 -30.07
N GLN A 653 8.43 -24.44 -29.14
CA GLN A 653 9.77 -23.92 -29.38
C GLN A 653 10.48 -24.71 -30.49
N CYS A 654 11.28 -24.01 -31.30
CA CYS A 654 12.07 -24.61 -32.38
C CYS A 654 13.58 -24.34 -32.25
N SER A 655 14.03 -23.53 -31.29
CA SER A 655 15.43 -23.07 -31.24
C SER A 655 16.41 -24.06 -30.59
N VAL A 656 15.94 -25.01 -29.78
CA VAL A 656 16.77 -25.96 -29.01
C VAL A 656 16.28 -27.40 -29.24
N ASP A 657 17.19 -28.38 -29.25
CA ASP A 657 16.81 -29.80 -29.22
C ASP A 657 15.88 -30.12 -28.03
N PRO A 658 14.64 -30.60 -28.27
CA PRO A 658 13.70 -31.00 -27.23
C PRO A 658 14.27 -32.01 -26.21
N ALA A 659 15.23 -32.86 -26.60
CA ALA A 659 15.86 -33.82 -25.69
C ALA A 659 16.83 -33.13 -24.69
N VAL A 660 17.69 -32.23 -25.17
CA VAL A 660 18.54 -31.37 -24.31
C VAL A 660 17.68 -30.53 -23.38
N LEU A 661 16.66 -29.84 -23.91
CA LEU A 661 15.77 -28.99 -23.13
C LEU A 661 15.01 -29.80 -22.06
N SER A 662 14.49 -30.99 -22.42
CA SER A 662 13.84 -31.90 -21.47
C SER A 662 14.77 -32.34 -20.34
N SER A 663 16.05 -32.62 -20.64
CA SER A 663 17.06 -33.03 -19.66
C SER A 663 17.35 -31.93 -18.63
N LEU A 664 17.46 -30.66 -19.08
CA LEU A 664 17.64 -29.50 -18.19
C LEU A 664 16.39 -29.28 -17.33
N CYS A 665 15.21 -29.27 -17.94
CA CYS A 665 13.93 -29.08 -17.26
C CYS A 665 13.66 -30.14 -16.18
N LEU A 666 14.00 -31.41 -16.43
CA LEU A 666 13.84 -32.47 -15.41
C LEU A 666 14.73 -32.25 -14.19
N LYS A 667 16.02 -31.89 -14.35
CA LYS A 667 16.93 -31.58 -13.24
C LYS A 667 16.44 -30.40 -12.39
N ILE A 668 15.92 -29.36 -13.05
CA ILE A 668 15.33 -28.19 -12.37
C ILE A 668 14.05 -28.60 -11.63
N GLY A 669 13.16 -29.37 -12.27
CA GLY A 669 11.93 -29.87 -11.65
C GLY A 669 12.15 -30.76 -10.43
N GLU A 670 13.14 -31.66 -10.49
CA GLU A 670 13.56 -32.49 -9.34
C GLU A 670 14.11 -31.64 -8.21
N THR A 671 14.90 -30.61 -8.53
CA THR A 671 15.43 -29.65 -7.57
C THR A 671 14.30 -28.85 -6.92
N CYS A 672 13.39 -28.26 -7.70
CA CYS A 672 12.19 -27.56 -7.23
C CYS A 672 11.34 -28.46 -6.30
N LYS A 673 11.08 -29.70 -6.70
CA LYS A 673 10.39 -30.72 -5.88
C LYS A 673 11.12 -30.96 -4.55
N SER A 674 12.46 -31.07 -4.56
CA SER A 674 13.27 -31.23 -3.33
C SER A 674 13.19 -30.03 -2.38
N LYS A 675 12.88 -28.82 -2.89
CA LYS A 675 12.68 -27.59 -2.11
C LYS A 675 11.22 -27.35 -1.71
N GLY A 676 10.31 -28.30 -1.99
CA GLY A 676 8.89 -28.19 -1.62
C GLY A 676 8.03 -27.36 -2.57
N VAL A 677 8.48 -27.15 -3.82
CA VAL A 677 7.64 -26.56 -4.88
C VAL A 677 6.59 -27.58 -5.33
N LEU A 678 5.37 -27.11 -5.59
CA LEU A 678 4.21 -27.89 -6.03
C LEU A 678 3.39 -27.06 -7.03
N GLY A 679 2.73 -27.69 -7.99
CA GLY A 679 1.89 -26.99 -8.98
C GLY A 679 2.71 -26.46 -10.17
N TYR A 680 2.22 -25.38 -10.77
CA TYR A 680 2.77 -24.82 -12.01
C TYR A 680 3.94 -23.85 -11.74
N PHE A 681 4.92 -23.88 -12.63
CA PHE A 681 6.02 -22.93 -12.69
C PHE A 681 6.56 -22.82 -14.13
N SER A 682 7.18 -21.70 -14.47
CA SER A 682 7.89 -21.51 -15.74
C SER A 682 9.39 -21.32 -15.51
N VAL A 683 10.20 -21.84 -16.45
CA VAL A 683 11.65 -21.66 -16.50
C VAL A 683 12.01 -20.91 -17.77
N ASP A 684 12.73 -19.80 -17.64
CA ASP A 684 13.28 -19.08 -18.78
C ASP A 684 14.72 -19.52 -19.06
N PHE A 685 15.00 -19.72 -20.34
CA PHE A 685 16.31 -20.08 -20.88
C PHE A 685 16.74 -19.05 -21.93
N VAL A 686 18.04 -19.03 -22.22
CA VAL A 686 18.62 -18.33 -23.36
C VAL A 686 19.50 -19.29 -24.15
N THR A 687 19.36 -19.29 -25.48
CA THR A 687 20.19 -20.06 -26.41
C THR A 687 20.96 -19.13 -27.34
N PHE A 688 22.19 -19.53 -27.68
CA PHE A 688 23.04 -18.87 -28.67
C PHE A 688 24.12 -19.84 -29.17
N ILE A 689 24.74 -19.53 -30.31
CA ILE A 689 25.93 -20.24 -30.81
C ILE A 689 27.17 -19.56 -30.26
N HIS A 690 28.07 -20.33 -29.65
CA HIS A 690 29.28 -19.78 -29.04
C HIS A 690 30.33 -19.42 -30.12
N PRO A 691 30.79 -18.15 -30.22
CA PRO A 691 31.52 -17.68 -31.41
C PRO A 691 32.92 -18.28 -31.62
N GLN A 692 33.47 -18.99 -30.63
CA GLN A 692 34.79 -19.64 -30.71
C GLN A 692 34.73 -21.16 -30.88
N THR A 693 33.66 -21.82 -30.43
CA THR A 693 33.51 -23.29 -30.50
C THR A 693 32.43 -23.74 -31.48
N LEU A 694 31.60 -22.80 -31.95
CA LEU A 694 30.43 -23.02 -32.82
C LEU A 694 29.37 -23.98 -32.23
N GLU A 695 29.49 -24.32 -30.95
CA GLU A 695 28.53 -25.13 -30.21
C GLU A 695 27.32 -24.29 -29.78
N GLN A 696 26.13 -24.89 -29.80
CA GLN A 696 24.94 -24.31 -29.19
C GLN A 696 25.04 -24.37 -27.66
N GLN A 697 25.02 -23.22 -27.00
CA GLN A 697 24.89 -23.12 -25.55
C GLN A 697 23.47 -22.74 -25.15
N VAL A 698 22.99 -23.37 -24.08
CA VAL A 698 21.67 -23.09 -23.46
C VAL A 698 21.88 -22.84 -21.97
N TRP A 699 21.53 -21.64 -21.50
CA TRP A 699 21.68 -21.23 -20.10
C TRP A 699 20.31 -20.96 -19.46
N ALA A 700 20.11 -21.39 -18.22
CA ALA A 700 18.94 -21.04 -17.41
C ALA A 700 19.06 -19.62 -16.84
N THR A 701 18.09 -18.76 -17.13
CA THR A 701 18.14 -17.33 -16.79
C THR A 701 17.20 -16.97 -15.64
N ASP A 702 15.97 -17.49 -15.62
CA ASP A 702 14.92 -17.08 -14.68
C ASP A 702 13.95 -18.22 -14.29
N LEU A 703 13.28 -18.07 -13.15
CA LEU A 703 12.33 -19.06 -12.60
C LEU A 703 11.13 -18.32 -11.99
N ASP A 704 9.93 -18.60 -12.48
CA ASP A 704 8.69 -18.00 -11.98
C ASP A 704 7.76 -19.10 -11.45
N LEU A 705 7.60 -19.19 -10.13
CA LEU A 705 6.75 -20.19 -9.46
C LEU A 705 5.27 -19.81 -9.48
N CYS A 706 4.73 -19.64 -10.68
CA CYS A 706 3.34 -19.31 -10.97
C CYS A 706 2.85 -19.97 -12.27
N TYR A 707 1.55 -19.81 -12.57
CA TYR A 707 0.96 -20.19 -13.86
C TYR A 707 1.14 -19.03 -14.84
N SER A 708 1.81 -19.28 -15.97
CA SER A 708 2.24 -18.25 -16.93
C SER A 708 1.16 -17.83 -17.95
N ASP A 709 1.40 -16.71 -18.63
CA ASP A 709 0.61 -16.27 -19.78
C ASP A 709 0.77 -17.22 -20.98
N GLN A 710 2.00 -17.71 -21.24
CA GLN A 710 2.27 -18.71 -22.28
C GLN A 710 1.41 -19.97 -22.08
N LEU A 711 1.33 -20.47 -20.85
CA LEU A 711 0.52 -21.64 -20.54
C LEU A 711 -0.98 -21.39 -20.79
N ALA A 712 -1.49 -20.21 -20.42
CA ALA A 712 -2.87 -19.83 -20.70
C ALA A 712 -3.17 -19.78 -22.21
N LEU A 713 -2.26 -19.19 -23.00
CA LEU A 713 -2.35 -19.16 -24.47
C LEU A 713 -2.25 -20.57 -25.06
N THR A 714 -1.40 -21.43 -24.50
CA THR A 714 -1.24 -22.84 -24.90
C THR A 714 -2.53 -23.63 -24.68
N GLN A 715 -3.20 -23.49 -23.52
CA GLN A 715 -4.46 -24.18 -23.28
C GLN A 715 -5.55 -23.76 -24.28
N LEU A 716 -5.61 -22.48 -24.66
CA LEU A 716 -6.55 -22.03 -25.70
C LEU A 716 -6.20 -22.57 -27.09
N MET A 717 -4.91 -22.60 -27.46
CA MET A 717 -4.43 -23.21 -28.72
C MET A 717 -4.79 -24.70 -28.83
N LEU A 718 -4.61 -25.47 -27.75
CA LEU A 718 -4.98 -26.89 -27.68
C LEU A 718 -6.50 -27.09 -27.74
N TYR A 719 -7.27 -26.21 -27.10
CA TYR A 719 -8.73 -26.22 -27.13
C TYR A 719 -9.27 -26.08 -28.56
N VAL A 720 -8.99 -24.95 -29.22
CA VAL A 720 -9.56 -24.62 -30.55
C VAL A 720 -9.12 -25.57 -31.68
N THR A 721 -8.11 -26.39 -31.45
CA THR A 721 -7.63 -27.40 -32.40
C THR A 721 -8.05 -28.84 -32.06
N ASP A 722 -8.46 -29.14 -30.83
CA ASP A 722 -8.56 -30.52 -30.30
C ASP A 722 -7.22 -31.29 -30.53
N GLY A 723 -6.11 -30.58 -30.37
CA GLY A 723 -4.75 -31.02 -30.70
C GLY A 723 -3.96 -31.57 -29.51
N ASN A 724 -2.80 -32.15 -29.79
CA ASN A 724 -1.89 -32.69 -28.78
C ASN A 724 -0.48 -32.10 -28.96
N LEU A 725 0.09 -31.58 -27.88
CA LEU A 725 1.45 -31.03 -27.83
C LEU A 725 2.35 -31.95 -27.00
N ASP A 726 3.22 -32.71 -27.66
CA ASP A 726 4.29 -33.42 -26.98
C ASP A 726 5.55 -32.56 -26.93
N CYS A 727 5.75 -31.91 -25.78
CA CYS A 727 6.92 -31.07 -25.51
C CYS A 727 8.24 -31.86 -25.49
N ARG A 728 8.24 -33.19 -25.35
CA ARG A 728 9.46 -34.01 -25.36
C ARG A 728 10.00 -34.27 -26.76
N SER A 729 9.13 -34.30 -27.76
CA SER A 729 9.50 -34.43 -29.18
C SER A 729 9.45 -33.09 -29.93
N GLY A 730 8.99 -32.01 -29.29
CA GLY A 730 8.78 -30.71 -29.94
C GLY A 730 7.64 -30.75 -30.98
N LEU A 731 6.65 -31.63 -30.81
CA LEU A 731 5.61 -31.86 -31.82
C LEU A 731 4.23 -31.44 -31.31
N PHE A 732 3.68 -30.39 -31.92
CA PHE A 732 2.24 -30.11 -31.90
C PHE A 732 1.58 -30.80 -33.10
N GLN A 733 0.65 -31.72 -32.82
CA GLN A 733 -0.08 -32.50 -33.83
C GLN A 733 -1.58 -32.27 -33.71
N VAL A 734 -2.23 -32.12 -34.87
CA VAL A 734 -3.68 -31.93 -34.97
C VAL A 734 -4.30 -32.99 -35.88
N SER A 735 -5.46 -33.50 -35.48
CA SER A 735 -6.27 -34.44 -36.27
C SER A 735 -7.47 -33.72 -36.90
N LEU A 736 -7.63 -33.84 -38.22
CA LEU A 736 -8.75 -33.27 -38.95
C LEU A 736 -9.92 -34.27 -39.04
N ALA A 737 -11.14 -33.77 -39.27
CA ALA A 737 -12.33 -34.60 -39.40
C ALA A 737 -12.25 -35.55 -40.62
N ASN A 738 -11.75 -35.04 -41.76
CA ASN A 738 -11.60 -35.78 -43.00
C ASN A 738 -10.70 -37.02 -42.90
N ASP A 739 -9.71 -37.02 -41.99
CA ASP A 739 -8.82 -38.16 -41.78
C ASP A 739 -9.54 -39.30 -41.04
N ARG A 740 -10.48 -38.98 -40.13
CA ARG A 740 -11.30 -39.96 -39.41
C ARG A 740 -12.28 -40.66 -40.36
N CYS A 741 -12.93 -39.94 -41.27
CA CYS A 741 -13.85 -40.53 -42.26
C CYS A 741 -13.16 -41.54 -43.20
N LYS A 742 -11.90 -41.27 -43.61
CA LYS A 742 -11.11 -42.21 -44.44
C LYS A 742 -10.80 -43.53 -43.74
N MET A 743 -10.69 -43.57 -42.40
CA MET A 743 -10.52 -44.82 -41.65
C MET A 743 -11.78 -45.70 -41.69
N VAL A 744 -12.98 -45.12 -41.68
CA VAL A 744 -14.25 -45.88 -41.66
C VAL A 744 -14.39 -46.69 -42.96
N TRP A 745 -14.12 -46.08 -44.12
CA TRP A 745 -14.17 -46.76 -45.41
C TRP A 745 -13.06 -47.80 -45.59
N LYS A 746 -11.83 -47.51 -45.15
CA LYS A 746 -10.72 -48.47 -45.27
C LYS A 746 -10.85 -49.72 -44.38
N ARG A 747 -11.65 -49.69 -43.30
CA ARG A 747 -11.90 -50.86 -42.44
C ARG A 747 -12.74 -51.97 -43.10
N SER A 748 -13.23 -51.77 -44.32
CA SER A 748 -14.01 -52.78 -45.06
C SER A 748 -13.15 -53.81 -45.81
N LEU A 749 -11.85 -53.56 -46.04
CA LEU A 749 -10.96 -54.52 -46.71
C LEU A 749 -9.58 -54.64 -46.04
N LEU A 750 -9.17 -55.90 -45.87
CA LEU A 750 -7.89 -56.42 -45.37
C LEU A 750 -7.52 -56.14 -43.90
N CYS A 751 -7.02 -57.18 -43.25
CA CYS A 751 -6.42 -57.14 -41.92
C CYS A 751 -4.90 -57.28 -42.03
N CYS A 752 -4.16 -56.20 -41.80
CA CYS A 752 -2.77 -56.20 -41.34
C CYS A 752 -2.32 -54.78 -40.91
N SER A 753 -1.23 -54.74 -40.13
CA SER A 753 -0.49 -53.55 -39.64
C SER A 753 -1.30 -52.33 -39.14
N VAL A 754 -1.26 -52.12 -37.82
CA VAL A 754 -1.69 -50.85 -37.20
C VAL A 754 -0.63 -49.77 -37.44
N GLN A 755 -0.62 -49.17 -38.62
CA GLN A 755 0.04 -47.87 -38.81
C GLN A 755 -0.80 -46.79 -38.13
N LEU A 756 -0.25 -46.16 -37.08
CA LEU A 756 -0.85 -44.94 -36.54
C LEU A 756 -0.76 -43.86 -37.61
N SER A 757 -1.90 -43.27 -37.97
CA SER A 757 -1.94 -42.13 -38.87
C SER A 757 -1.20 -40.94 -38.24
N ALA A 758 -0.12 -40.49 -38.86
CA ALA A 758 0.60 -39.30 -38.42
C ALA A 758 -0.33 -38.08 -38.45
N GLY A 759 -0.57 -37.46 -37.29
CA GLY A 759 -1.32 -36.20 -37.23
C GLY A 759 -0.55 -35.10 -37.95
N ARG A 760 -1.25 -34.18 -38.62
CA ARG A 760 -0.57 -33.06 -39.29
C ARG A 760 0.16 -32.24 -38.25
N ARG A 761 1.42 -31.90 -38.52
CA ARG A 761 2.16 -30.95 -37.69
C ARG A 761 1.51 -29.57 -37.76
N ARG A 762 1.57 -28.85 -36.66
CA ARG A 762 1.14 -27.46 -36.55
C ARG A 762 2.18 -26.69 -35.73
N CYS A 763 2.19 -25.38 -35.92
CA CYS A 763 2.87 -24.43 -35.05
C CYS A 763 1.94 -23.23 -34.84
N ALA A 764 2.24 -22.43 -33.83
CA ALA A 764 1.50 -21.23 -33.49
C ALA A 764 2.44 -20.09 -33.09
N VAL A 765 1.94 -18.86 -33.21
CA VAL A 765 2.52 -17.65 -32.62
C VAL A 765 1.44 -16.97 -31.79
N ALA A 766 1.73 -16.68 -30.53
CA ALA A 766 0.75 -16.25 -29.53
C ALA A 766 1.23 -15.03 -28.73
N SER A 767 0.33 -14.11 -28.37
CA SER A 767 0.61 -12.98 -27.47
C SER A 767 -0.63 -12.58 -26.65
N SER A 768 -0.41 -12.19 -25.39
CA SER A 768 -1.37 -11.55 -24.49
C SER A 768 -1.10 -10.05 -24.28
N GLN A 769 -0.01 -9.52 -24.83
CA GLN A 769 0.56 -8.20 -24.48
C GLN A 769 0.47 -7.18 -25.63
N LEU A 770 -0.28 -7.46 -26.69
CA LEU A 770 -0.49 -6.52 -27.79
C LEU A 770 -1.31 -5.33 -27.28
N ARG A 771 -0.83 -4.11 -27.52
CA ARG A 771 -1.54 -2.86 -27.16
C ARG A 771 -1.65 -1.90 -28.33
N HIS A 772 -2.78 -1.20 -28.39
CA HIS A 772 -3.01 -0.13 -29.35
C HIS A 772 -4.05 0.86 -28.81
N SER A 773 -3.70 2.13 -28.60
CA SER A 773 -4.58 3.12 -27.96
C SER A 773 -5.93 3.28 -28.66
N ASN A 774 -5.96 3.23 -30.00
CA ASN A 774 -7.16 3.46 -30.79
C ASN A 774 -8.23 2.35 -30.66
N LEU A 775 -7.89 1.17 -30.11
CA LEU A 775 -8.88 0.12 -29.80
C LEU A 775 -9.93 0.61 -28.78
N SER A 776 -9.58 1.61 -27.95
CA SER A 776 -10.51 2.33 -27.06
C SER A 776 -11.76 2.90 -27.75
N MET A 777 -11.69 3.18 -29.05
CA MET A 777 -12.74 3.83 -29.83
C MET A 777 -13.65 2.84 -30.58
N ILE A 778 -13.36 1.52 -30.49
CA ILE A 778 -13.94 0.50 -31.38
C ILE A 778 -14.63 -0.59 -30.53
N TYR A 779 -15.86 -0.95 -30.92
CA TYR A 779 -16.61 -2.05 -30.31
C TYR A 779 -16.10 -3.40 -30.83
N TYR A 780 -16.13 -4.43 -29.98
CA TYR A 780 -15.52 -5.73 -30.33
C TYR A 780 -16.22 -6.42 -31.50
N ASN A 781 -17.53 -6.28 -31.63
CA ASN A 781 -18.28 -6.71 -32.81
C ASN A 781 -17.78 -6.08 -34.13
N VAL A 782 -17.46 -4.78 -34.16
CA VAL A 782 -16.90 -4.09 -35.32
C VAL A 782 -15.48 -4.58 -35.61
N LEU A 783 -14.64 -4.69 -34.58
CA LEU A 783 -13.27 -5.23 -34.70
C LEU A 783 -13.28 -6.66 -35.30
N LEU A 784 -14.17 -7.53 -34.81
CA LEU A 784 -14.32 -8.91 -35.30
C LEU A 784 -14.87 -8.97 -36.74
N GLN A 785 -15.80 -8.08 -37.11
CA GLN A 785 -16.29 -7.97 -38.49
C GLN A 785 -15.21 -7.47 -39.46
N MET A 786 -14.47 -6.44 -39.07
CA MET A 786 -13.31 -5.88 -39.80
C MET A 786 -12.22 -6.94 -40.01
N CYS A 787 -11.88 -7.70 -38.96
CA CYS A 787 -10.94 -8.82 -39.05
C CYS A 787 -11.45 -9.89 -40.03
N LYS A 788 -12.71 -10.32 -39.89
CA LYS A 788 -13.32 -11.33 -40.77
C LYS A 788 -13.34 -10.89 -42.25
N ALA A 789 -13.61 -9.61 -42.52
CA ALA A 789 -13.61 -9.06 -43.89
C ALA A 789 -12.21 -9.15 -44.55
N HIS A 790 -11.14 -9.01 -43.77
CA HIS A 790 -9.75 -9.11 -44.22
C HIS A 790 -9.19 -10.55 -44.20
N GLY A 791 -10.01 -11.56 -43.91
CA GLY A 791 -9.58 -12.96 -43.77
C GLY A 791 -8.87 -13.28 -42.46
N VAL A 792 -8.85 -12.35 -41.50
CA VAL A 792 -8.29 -12.57 -40.15
C VAL A 792 -9.32 -13.31 -39.30
N GLY A 793 -9.25 -14.63 -39.32
CA GLY A 793 -10.12 -15.53 -38.55
C GLY A 793 -9.58 -16.96 -38.51
N PHE A 794 -10.25 -17.84 -37.77
CA PHE A 794 -9.89 -19.24 -37.61
C PHE A 794 -10.82 -20.16 -38.41
N ASP A 795 -10.23 -21.08 -39.16
CA ASP A 795 -10.92 -22.12 -39.92
C ASP A 795 -11.06 -23.39 -39.08
N LEU A 796 -12.31 -23.81 -38.84
CA LEU A 796 -12.65 -25.00 -38.07
C LEU A 796 -12.36 -26.32 -38.82
N GLN A 797 -12.27 -26.31 -40.16
CA GLN A 797 -12.10 -27.51 -40.97
C GLN A 797 -10.63 -27.91 -41.09
N GLU A 798 -9.75 -26.99 -41.51
CA GLU A 798 -8.29 -27.22 -41.57
C GLU A 798 -7.55 -26.87 -40.27
N LYS A 799 -8.27 -26.35 -39.26
CA LYS A 799 -7.81 -26.06 -37.89
C LYS A 799 -6.58 -25.16 -37.86
N GLN A 800 -6.70 -24.01 -38.53
CA GLN A 800 -5.64 -23.05 -38.77
C GLN A 800 -6.22 -21.64 -38.93
N GLY A 801 -5.36 -20.63 -39.01
CA GLY A 801 -5.76 -19.23 -39.01
C GLY A 801 -5.64 -18.59 -37.62
N THR A 802 -6.43 -17.55 -37.35
CA THR A 802 -6.21 -16.62 -36.24
C THR A 802 -7.38 -16.54 -35.27
N VAL A 803 -7.09 -16.73 -33.98
CA VAL A 803 -8.00 -16.51 -32.85
C VAL A 803 -7.57 -15.24 -32.12
N LEU A 804 -8.50 -14.31 -31.93
CA LEU A 804 -8.30 -13.14 -31.08
C LEU A 804 -8.73 -13.44 -29.64
N ILE A 805 -8.15 -12.74 -28.67
CA ILE A 805 -8.48 -12.86 -27.26
C ILE A 805 -8.85 -11.47 -26.75
N LEU A 806 -10.08 -11.34 -26.27
CA LEU A 806 -10.66 -10.06 -25.89
C LEU A 806 -10.71 -9.95 -24.36
N TYR A 807 -10.19 -8.86 -23.82
CA TYR A 807 -10.15 -8.58 -22.39
C TYR A 807 -11.10 -7.42 -22.09
N GLU A 808 -11.87 -7.49 -20.99
CA GLU A 808 -12.52 -6.27 -20.50
C GLU A 808 -11.46 -5.33 -19.92
N ASP A 809 -11.58 -4.06 -20.23
CA ASP A 809 -10.68 -2.97 -19.84
C ASP A 809 -11.48 -1.66 -19.96
N GLU A 810 -11.38 -0.75 -18.99
CA GLU A 810 -12.01 0.57 -19.06
C GLU A 810 -11.48 1.40 -20.26
N LYS A 811 -10.26 1.10 -20.72
CA LYS A 811 -9.60 1.77 -21.85
C LYS A 811 -9.64 0.96 -23.15
N ARG A 812 -10.13 -0.29 -23.12
CA ARG A 812 -10.13 -1.28 -24.23
C ARG A 812 -8.86 -1.29 -25.10
N HIS A 813 -7.68 -1.11 -24.51
CA HIS A 813 -6.44 -0.82 -25.24
C HIS A 813 -5.53 -2.04 -25.47
N LYS A 814 -5.86 -3.20 -24.86
CA LYS A 814 -5.14 -4.48 -25.03
C LYS A 814 -5.92 -5.47 -25.87
N LEU A 815 -5.18 -6.32 -26.58
CA LEU A 815 -5.66 -7.43 -27.40
C LEU A 815 -4.73 -8.63 -27.19
N GLY A 816 -5.26 -9.85 -27.22
CA GLY A 816 -4.46 -11.05 -27.41
C GLY A 816 -4.72 -11.64 -28.80
N MET A 817 -3.75 -12.38 -29.33
CA MET A 817 -3.84 -13.04 -30.63
C MET A 817 -3.07 -14.35 -30.63
N ILE A 818 -3.63 -15.39 -31.25
CA ILE A 818 -2.98 -16.66 -31.55
C ILE A 818 -3.19 -16.94 -33.04
N THR A 819 -2.11 -17.06 -33.81
CA THR A 819 -2.12 -17.51 -35.21
C THR A 819 -1.59 -18.94 -35.25
N ILE A 820 -2.27 -19.85 -35.96
CA ILE A 820 -1.96 -21.28 -36.05
C ILE A 820 -1.85 -21.69 -37.52
N GLY A 821 -0.87 -22.53 -37.88
CA GLY A 821 -0.67 -23.00 -39.26
C GLY A 821 0.31 -24.18 -39.36
N GLU A 822 0.67 -24.57 -40.59
CA GLU A 822 1.52 -25.76 -40.82
C GLU A 822 3.03 -25.45 -40.70
N ASP A 823 3.49 -24.29 -41.19
CA ASP A 823 4.90 -23.84 -41.17
C ASP A 823 5.11 -22.57 -40.32
N LEU A 824 6.24 -22.51 -39.60
CA LEU A 824 6.56 -21.44 -38.66
C LEU A 824 6.83 -20.10 -39.36
N GLN A 825 7.50 -20.09 -40.53
CA GLN A 825 7.76 -18.86 -41.25
C GLN A 825 6.44 -18.26 -41.80
N GLY A 826 5.57 -19.11 -42.33
CA GLY A 826 4.22 -18.74 -42.77
C GLY A 826 3.32 -18.24 -41.62
N VAL A 827 3.39 -18.85 -40.44
CA VAL A 827 2.64 -18.41 -39.25
C VAL A 827 3.16 -17.07 -38.71
N LEU A 828 4.48 -16.89 -38.61
CA LEU A 828 5.12 -15.62 -38.24
C LEU A 828 4.70 -14.48 -39.20
N MET A 829 4.82 -14.70 -40.52
CA MET A 829 4.38 -13.74 -41.54
C MET A 829 2.88 -13.44 -41.45
N THR A 830 2.05 -14.45 -41.17
CA THR A 830 0.60 -14.24 -41.00
C THR A 830 0.29 -13.44 -39.74
N PHE A 831 0.97 -13.70 -38.62
CA PHE A 831 0.82 -12.94 -37.39
C PHE A 831 1.22 -11.46 -37.59
N ALA A 832 2.38 -11.21 -38.21
CA ALA A 832 2.84 -9.85 -38.53
C ALA A 832 1.88 -9.13 -39.51
N ARG A 833 1.42 -9.81 -40.56
CA ARG A 833 0.40 -9.28 -41.50
C ARG A 833 -0.89 -8.90 -40.79
N ASN A 834 -1.36 -9.72 -39.84
CA ASN A 834 -2.60 -9.45 -39.11
C ASN A 834 -2.45 -8.23 -38.20
N LEU A 835 -1.32 -8.08 -37.50
CA LEU A 835 -1.00 -6.85 -36.76
C LEU A 835 -0.96 -5.62 -37.66
N PHE A 836 -0.38 -5.74 -38.87
CA PHE A 836 -0.32 -4.64 -39.83
C PHE A 836 -1.72 -4.23 -40.31
N ILE A 837 -2.57 -5.19 -40.71
CA ILE A 837 -3.95 -4.93 -41.15
C ILE A 837 -4.75 -4.25 -40.02
N ILE A 838 -4.73 -4.83 -38.81
CA ILE A 838 -5.44 -4.26 -37.66
C ILE A 838 -4.92 -2.84 -37.37
N HIS A 839 -3.61 -2.60 -37.43
CA HIS A 839 -3.05 -1.26 -37.24
C HIS A 839 -3.55 -0.26 -38.28
N GLN A 840 -3.55 -0.58 -39.58
CA GLN A 840 -3.99 0.33 -40.64
C GLN A 840 -5.46 0.72 -40.47
N GLU A 841 -6.35 -0.27 -40.31
CA GLU A 841 -7.80 -0.04 -40.22
C GLU A 841 -8.20 0.83 -39.02
N ILE A 842 -7.48 0.72 -37.89
CA ILE A 842 -7.77 1.48 -36.67
C ILE A 842 -6.96 2.79 -36.55
N SER A 843 -6.12 3.13 -37.53
CA SER A 843 -5.18 4.26 -37.44
C SER A 843 -5.23 5.18 -38.66
N ALA A 844 -5.95 6.29 -38.52
CA ALA A 844 -5.88 7.37 -39.51
C ALA A 844 -4.43 7.90 -39.65
N PRO A 845 -4.05 8.49 -40.80
CA PRO A 845 -2.74 9.13 -40.97
C PRO A 845 -2.42 10.17 -39.88
N ASN A 846 -3.46 10.86 -39.40
CA ASN A 846 -3.38 11.91 -38.40
C ASN A 846 -3.43 11.37 -36.95
N MET A 847 -3.70 10.07 -36.75
CA MET A 847 -4.02 9.47 -35.44
C MET A 847 -3.46 8.04 -35.33
N GLN A 848 -2.13 7.93 -35.33
CA GLN A 848 -1.41 6.64 -35.33
C GLN A 848 -1.44 5.87 -34.00
N GLY A 849 -1.72 6.55 -32.88
CA GLY A 849 -1.83 5.95 -31.55
C GLY A 849 -0.50 5.49 -30.90
N GLU A 850 -0.55 5.15 -29.61
CA GLU A 850 0.52 4.39 -28.94
C GLU A 850 0.28 2.89 -29.17
N THR A 851 1.26 2.18 -29.73
CA THR A 851 1.18 0.74 -30.00
C THR A 851 2.55 0.05 -29.97
N ASN A 852 2.59 -1.23 -29.61
CA ASN A 852 3.75 -2.11 -29.80
C ASN A 852 3.68 -2.98 -31.07
N PHE A 853 2.60 -2.91 -31.87
CA PHE A 853 2.42 -3.74 -33.06
C PHE A 853 3.56 -3.56 -34.07
N LYS A 854 4.03 -2.31 -34.26
CA LYS A 854 5.15 -1.97 -35.15
C LYS A 854 6.48 -2.55 -34.69
N MET A 855 6.66 -2.78 -33.40
CA MET A 855 7.86 -3.42 -32.85
C MET A 855 7.75 -4.94 -32.92
N ALA A 856 6.56 -5.51 -32.69
CA ALA A 856 6.31 -6.95 -32.92
C ALA A 856 6.56 -7.36 -34.38
N ILE A 857 6.14 -6.53 -35.34
CA ILE A 857 6.38 -6.78 -36.76
C ILE A 857 7.90 -6.78 -37.05
N ARG A 858 8.64 -5.77 -36.57
CA ARG A 858 10.11 -5.69 -36.75
C ARG A 858 10.88 -6.84 -36.11
N ASP A 859 10.46 -7.28 -34.93
CA ASP A 859 11.03 -8.43 -34.21
C ASP A 859 10.86 -9.72 -35.04
N ILE A 860 9.66 -9.92 -35.59
CA ILE A 860 9.35 -11.03 -36.50
C ILE A 860 10.13 -10.92 -37.82
N GLU A 861 10.25 -9.72 -38.42
CA GLU A 861 11.05 -9.47 -39.62
C GLU A 861 12.53 -9.81 -39.40
N ALA A 862 13.09 -9.48 -38.23
CA ALA A 862 14.47 -9.83 -37.87
C ALA A 862 14.67 -11.35 -37.70
N ILE A 863 13.75 -12.03 -36.99
CA ILE A 863 13.78 -13.50 -36.84
C ILE A 863 13.72 -14.19 -38.20
N LEU A 864 12.85 -13.73 -39.10
CA LEU A 864 12.72 -14.28 -40.44
C LEU A 864 13.96 -14.02 -41.32
N GLY A 865 14.57 -12.84 -41.20
CA GLY A 865 15.84 -12.50 -41.86
C GLY A 865 16.99 -13.42 -41.44
N ILE A 866 17.19 -13.59 -40.13
CA ILE A 866 18.20 -14.52 -39.57
C ILE A 866 17.92 -15.96 -40.04
N THR A 867 16.65 -16.38 -40.08
CA THR A 867 16.28 -17.72 -40.56
C THR A 867 16.57 -17.91 -42.06
N ALA A 868 16.42 -16.85 -42.88
CA ALA A 868 16.77 -16.89 -44.30
C ALA A 868 18.29 -16.94 -44.52
N GLU A 869 19.07 -16.13 -43.79
CA GLU A 869 20.54 -16.21 -43.83
C GLU A 869 21.07 -17.59 -43.43
N ASN A 870 20.48 -18.20 -42.40
CA ASN A 870 20.91 -19.53 -41.94
C ASN A 870 20.57 -20.63 -42.96
N LYS A 871 19.47 -20.50 -43.71
CA LYS A 871 19.17 -21.39 -44.85
C LYS A 871 20.20 -21.26 -45.96
N LEU A 872 20.53 -20.02 -46.36
CA LEU A 872 21.53 -19.77 -47.41
C LEU A 872 22.91 -20.34 -47.02
N LYS A 873 23.36 -20.14 -45.77
CA LYS A 873 24.62 -20.74 -45.27
C LYS A 873 24.60 -22.27 -45.30
N LEU A 874 23.49 -22.90 -44.93
CA LEU A 874 23.32 -24.37 -45.01
C LEU A 874 23.24 -24.91 -46.46
N GLU A 875 22.81 -24.08 -47.41
CA GLU A 875 22.80 -24.38 -48.84
C GLU A 875 24.18 -24.14 -49.49
N GLU A 876 24.99 -23.21 -48.97
CA GLU A 876 26.39 -22.97 -49.35
C GLU A 876 27.37 -24.01 -48.73
N GLU A 877 27.07 -24.54 -47.54
CA GLU A 877 27.89 -25.55 -46.84
C GLU A 877 27.63 -27.00 -47.32
N GLN A 878 26.58 -27.27 -48.11
CA GLN A 878 26.39 -28.57 -48.74
C GLN A 878 27.22 -28.66 -50.05
N PRO A 879 28.22 -29.55 -50.15
CA PRO A 879 28.90 -29.78 -51.41
C PRO A 879 27.90 -30.35 -52.43
N SER A 880 27.98 -29.90 -53.68
CA SER A 880 27.01 -30.31 -54.68
C SER A 880 27.12 -31.81 -54.98
N GLU A 881 25.99 -32.52 -55.05
CA GLU A 881 25.99 -33.95 -55.45
C GLU A 881 26.52 -34.16 -56.89
N ALA A 882 26.73 -33.10 -57.67
CA ALA A 882 27.37 -33.16 -58.98
C ALA A 882 28.91 -33.35 -58.91
N ASP A 883 29.55 -32.97 -57.80
CA ASP A 883 31.00 -33.14 -57.61
C ASP A 883 31.36 -34.53 -57.06
N ALA A 884 30.44 -35.17 -56.31
CA ALA A 884 30.58 -36.52 -55.77
C ALA A 884 30.58 -37.66 -56.82
N LEU A 885 30.57 -37.32 -58.11
CA LEU A 885 30.67 -38.24 -59.26
C LEU A 885 32.02 -38.09 -60.01
N LYS A 886 33.04 -37.50 -59.38
CA LYS A 886 34.39 -37.29 -59.95
C LYS A 886 35.55 -37.56 -58.97
N GLU A 887 35.46 -38.63 -58.18
CA GLU A 887 36.63 -39.32 -57.59
C GLU A 887 36.60 -40.82 -57.94
#